data_AF-A0AAA9Z4D3-F1
#
_entry.id   AF-A0AAA9Z4D3-F1
#
_cell.length_a   1.000
_cell.length_b   1.000
_cell.length_c   1.000
_cell.angle_alpha   90.00
_cell.angle_beta   90.00
_cell.angle_gamma   90.00
#
_symmetry.space_group_name_H-M   'P 1'
#
loop_
_entity.id
_entity.type
_entity.pdbx_description
1 polymer ?
#
loop_
_entity_poly.entity_id
_entity_poly.type
_entity_poly.pdbx_seq_one_letter_code
_entity_poly.pdbx_strand_id
1 'polypeptide(L)'
;MDQIVEESGEDSQAPESTFEDDLIPKEISDEFFEEMCSKANLTVKDLQGNQQYALAEDFQKLLLTSQQLRQQLLDEQDKIEKMQDEVSAAAGRVSQALAISQKDQEQIQALRSEIEDAWRRADAAQSREQTAQEAMNQMREKLEKISSESSDRHGDKEDDVGAAMGKHKENILRERDRLFVEVEELNRRLNTQRVYTEELDHKCNDAENKLKELYKVLDESSNDAFRDKRMLENLQVQHAEVVADLAQKTDEALHFKQLAEASHKTTVQQGMQMAAIRTTLERLTTSNNLLQVKLAKAQGDFENMVQLKEKVTNELNTKVNILKLKEDENNKFRLENAKLTKSKELLQKKIVAIETAKSTFEHEVAKLKNVIVTFEKERDATKRAFDLSKKHVDAVLRERDLARKDLTKANKMTSDLMDQITLLEKQQKTLENEIKGYQAAAQKQSMLMLKIEKDRDRNAEEAQNLSEKLEQMNEDLLYKQNQIIELREKLKETEARLFQCQNSLELTRSERNIFERDLVTCMRDNDSLKDRLKTSVHSVDQLKDDNASKVAELFKANKTIDKIEKEKQSLKTEVQNISITLQHTKSELNEKMMENARLNKTLTEDAASMTRLKKQLDGTINEKDLIKVQLTQRVEEINNLTEKLNMLNMALDRGESQYRNRLDDIRLLKIEISNLRSQRNLLTRGLANTADMRQEVLQLNRVLNQERVKARALEEEMLTPMNVHRWRKLTGKDPEKMDLIVKVQTLQRRVLYQSVTVSEQEKTINESDKMYGELKEVVEKLPHHKMKEQLCTTQRALTAQTKKLKALSAEIRIKEIDSKSQECLVDELKKSLLETKKELVKEKREKQKLSETMRNALMPANGARRPSTHPSNVIVVQRNTTSGGYRMMGAGYKVSC
;
A
#
# COMPACT_ATOMS: atom_id res chain seq x y z
N MET A 1 12.55 44.68 -28.08
CA MET A 1 13.86 44.17 -27.63
C MET A 1 14.09 42.88 -28.39
N ASP A 2 14.53 42.95 -29.65
CA ASP A 2 15.78 43.57 -30.13
C ASP A 2 16.97 42.82 -29.48
N GLN A 3 17.92 42.23 -30.22
CA GLN A 3 18.35 42.51 -31.60
C GLN A 3 18.85 41.25 -32.32
N ILE A 4 18.79 41.28 -33.65
CA ILE A 4 19.60 40.43 -34.53
C ILE A 4 21.04 40.98 -34.51
N VAL A 5 22.04 40.10 -34.43
CA VAL A 5 23.42 40.39 -34.87
C VAL A 5 23.92 39.19 -35.66
N GLU A 6 23.92 39.32 -36.98
CA GLU A 6 24.89 38.63 -37.83
C GLU A 6 26.22 39.38 -37.70
N GLU A 7 27.35 38.68 -37.69
CA GLU A 7 28.62 39.29 -38.08
C GLU A 7 29.47 38.29 -38.87
N SER A 8 29.99 38.78 -39.99
CA SER A 8 30.67 38.04 -41.06
C SER A 8 32.06 38.64 -41.31
N GLY A 9 33.01 37.81 -41.76
CA GLY A 9 34.34 38.24 -42.25
C GLY A 9 35.35 37.12 -42.01
N GLU A 10 35.75 36.32 -43.01
CA GLU A 10 36.53 36.62 -44.23
C GLU A 10 38.04 36.84 -43.98
N ASP A 11 38.81 35.95 -44.64
CA ASP A 11 40.15 36.07 -45.20
C ASP A 11 41.38 36.49 -44.38
N SER A 12 42.39 35.61 -44.38
CA SER A 12 43.63 35.86 -45.13
C SER A 12 44.43 34.58 -45.40
N GLN A 13 44.87 34.39 -46.65
CA GLN A 13 45.68 33.27 -47.12
C GLN A 13 47.19 33.49 -46.89
N ALA A 14 47.95 32.42 -46.69
CA ALA A 14 49.31 32.26 -47.22
C ALA A 14 49.65 30.75 -47.39
N PRO A 15 50.48 30.33 -48.38
CA PRO A 15 50.34 28.99 -48.96
C PRO A 15 51.59 28.10 -48.88
N GLU A 16 51.37 26.78 -48.78
CA GLU A 16 52.24 25.66 -49.21
C GLU A 16 51.44 24.36 -48.96
N SER A 17 51.41 23.33 -49.80
CA SER A 17 52.03 23.12 -51.12
C SER A 17 51.11 22.24 -51.98
N THR A 18 51.08 22.47 -53.30
CA THR A 18 50.34 21.63 -54.24
C THR A 18 51.15 20.39 -54.61
N PHE A 19 50.67 19.18 -54.30
CA PHE A 19 50.74 17.97 -55.16
C PHE A 19 49.94 16.82 -54.52
N GLU A 20 49.05 16.18 -55.31
CA GLU A 20 48.36 14.90 -55.02
C GLU A 20 47.51 14.76 -53.74
N ASP A 21 46.23 15.16 -53.78
CA ASP A 21 45.21 14.75 -52.77
C ASP A 21 43.84 14.35 -53.37
N ASP A 22 43.54 14.65 -54.65
CA ASP A 22 42.21 14.44 -55.28
C ASP A 22 41.88 12.97 -55.66
N LEU A 23 42.65 11.98 -55.18
CA LEU A 23 42.40 10.55 -55.45
C LEU A 23 41.61 9.84 -54.33
N ILE A 24 41.38 10.50 -53.20
CA ILE A 24 40.60 9.95 -52.08
C ILE A 24 39.39 10.86 -51.83
N PRO A 25 38.15 10.39 -52.05
CA PRO A 25 36.95 11.15 -51.71
C PRO A 25 36.95 11.54 -50.22
N LYS A 26 36.64 12.81 -49.93
CA LYS A 26 36.54 13.32 -48.54
C LYS A 26 35.54 12.54 -47.67
N GLU A 27 34.55 11.93 -48.31
CA GLU A 27 33.66 10.94 -47.72
C GLU A 27 33.70 9.67 -48.57
N ILE A 28 34.08 8.54 -47.96
CA ILE A 28 34.03 7.22 -48.60
C ILE A 28 32.56 6.78 -48.64
N SER A 29 31.90 6.94 -49.79
CA SER A 29 30.57 6.38 -50.04
C SER A 29 30.61 4.85 -50.10
N ASP A 30 29.47 4.20 -49.84
CA ASP A 30 29.38 2.73 -49.94
C ASP A 30 29.70 2.25 -51.36
N GLU A 31 29.18 2.93 -52.38
CA GLU A 31 29.47 2.64 -53.80
C GLU A 31 30.97 2.70 -54.11
N PHE A 32 31.69 3.71 -53.61
CA PHE A 32 33.13 3.85 -53.80
C PHE A 32 33.92 2.76 -53.04
N PHE A 33 33.47 2.39 -51.83
CA PHE A 33 34.09 1.32 -51.06
C PHE A 33 33.89 -0.07 -51.69
N GLU A 34 32.70 -0.35 -52.24
CA GLU A 34 32.42 -1.57 -52.99
C GLU A 34 33.25 -1.64 -54.28
N GLU A 35 33.35 -0.54 -55.03
CA GLU A 35 34.18 -0.47 -56.25
C GLU A 35 35.67 -0.68 -55.92
N MET A 36 36.16 -0.07 -54.83
CA MET A 36 37.53 -0.26 -54.32
C MET A 36 37.77 -1.73 -53.93
N CYS A 37 36.85 -2.35 -53.18
CA CYS A 37 36.94 -3.77 -52.84
C CYS A 37 36.92 -4.68 -54.07
N SER A 38 36.12 -4.36 -55.09
CA SER A 38 36.04 -5.11 -56.34
C SER A 38 37.37 -5.05 -57.12
N LYS A 39 37.93 -3.84 -57.28
CA LYS A 39 39.24 -3.61 -57.90
C LYS A 39 40.37 -4.30 -57.12
N ALA A 40 40.35 -4.22 -55.79
CA ALA A 40 41.32 -4.88 -54.92
C ALA A 40 41.30 -6.42 -55.05
N ASN A 41 40.11 -7.02 -55.17
CA ASN A 41 39.99 -8.47 -55.41
C ASN A 41 40.48 -8.89 -56.79
N LEU A 42 40.39 -8.01 -57.81
CA LEU A 42 40.97 -8.26 -59.13
C LEU A 42 42.50 -8.21 -59.08
N THR A 43 43.11 -7.22 -58.44
CA THR A 43 44.58 -7.16 -58.28
C THR A 43 45.12 -8.34 -57.49
N VAL A 44 44.43 -8.84 -56.46
CA VAL A 44 44.84 -10.09 -55.75
C VAL A 44 44.87 -11.29 -56.71
N LYS A 45 43.86 -11.43 -57.60
CA LYS A 45 43.84 -12.51 -58.61
C LYS A 45 44.95 -12.37 -59.64
N ASP A 46 45.23 -11.16 -60.11
CA ASP A 46 46.30 -10.90 -61.09
C ASP A 46 47.69 -11.16 -60.49
N LEU A 47 47.92 -10.79 -59.22
CA LEU A 47 49.16 -11.09 -58.50
C LEU A 47 49.35 -12.60 -58.28
N GLN A 48 48.28 -13.35 -57.99
CA GLN A 48 48.31 -14.81 -57.91
C GLN A 48 48.61 -15.44 -59.29
N GLY A 49 47.98 -14.95 -60.36
CA GLY A 49 48.25 -15.41 -61.74
C GLY A 49 49.69 -15.19 -62.18
N ASN A 50 50.30 -14.08 -61.76
CA ASN A 50 51.71 -13.74 -62.01
C ASN A 50 52.70 -14.41 -61.03
N GLN A 51 52.25 -15.38 -60.22
CA GLN A 51 53.05 -16.13 -59.23
C GLN A 51 53.66 -15.26 -58.10
N GLN A 52 53.16 -14.04 -57.89
CA GLN A 52 53.61 -13.12 -56.84
C GLN A 52 52.85 -13.32 -55.53
N TYR A 53 52.83 -14.56 -55.03
CA TYR A 53 51.96 -14.99 -53.93
C TYR A 53 52.13 -14.20 -52.63
N ALA A 54 53.36 -13.82 -52.26
CA ALA A 54 53.59 -13.01 -51.06
C ALA A 54 52.94 -11.62 -51.15
N LEU A 55 53.05 -10.96 -52.31
CA LEU A 55 52.43 -9.66 -52.54
C LEU A 55 50.90 -9.75 -52.57
N ALA A 56 50.37 -10.84 -53.14
CA ALA A 56 48.93 -11.13 -53.12
C ALA A 56 48.40 -11.37 -51.69
N GLU A 57 49.16 -12.08 -50.85
CA GLU A 57 48.78 -12.34 -49.45
C GLU A 57 48.77 -11.04 -48.63
N ASP A 58 49.78 -10.19 -48.78
CA ASP A 58 49.85 -8.91 -48.06
C ASP A 58 48.79 -7.91 -48.54
N PHE A 59 48.49 -7.88 -49.84
CA PHE A 59 47.40 -7.07 -50.38
C PHE A 59 46.02 -7.60 -49.93
N GLN A 60 45.86 -8.92 -49.80
CA GLN A 60 44.62 -9.51 -49.28
C GLN A 60 44.45 -9.26 -47.77
N LYS A 61 45.53 -9.23 -46.98
CA LYS A 61 45.50 -8.75 -45.58
C LYS A 61 45.06 -7.29 -45.52
N LEU A 62 45.63 -6.41 -46.35
CA LEU A 62 45.27 -4.99 -46.41
C LEU A 62 43.78 -4.78 -46.74
N LEU A 63 43.26 -5.54 -47.71
CA LEU A 63 41.83 -5.54 -48.06
C LEU A 63 40.96 -5.96 -46.86
N LEU A 64 41.29 -7.07 -46.18
CA LEU A 64 40.60 -7.53 -44.98
C LEU A 64 40.63 -6.48 -43.85
N THR A 65 41.76 -5.81 -43.63
CA THR A 65 41.87 -4.73 -42.65
C THR A 65 40.99 -3.53 -43.04
N SER A 66 40.94 -3.16 -44.33
CA SER A 66 40.07 -2.07 -44.80
C SER A 66 38.58 -2.36 -44.57
N GLN A 67 38.15 -3.62 -44.78
CA GLN A 67 36.77 -4.06 -44.53
C GLN A 67 36.42 -4.04 -43.03
N GLN A 68 37.36 -4.47 -42.17
CA GLN A 68 37.19 -4.38 -40.71
C GLN A 68 37.10 -2.92 -40.24
N LEU A 69 37.93 -2.03 -40.77
CA LEU A 69 37.88 -0.59 -40.45
C LEU A 69 36.58 0.06 -40.95
N ARG A 70 36.07 -0.32 -42.13
CA ARG A 70 34.76 0.17 -42.61
C ARG A 70 33.61 -0.29 -41.72
N GLN A 71 33.62 -1.56 -41.27
CA GLN A 71 32.60 -2.03 -40.33
C GLN A 71 32.67 -1.29 -38.99
N GLN A 72 33.87 -1.05 -38.45
CA GLN A 72 34.04 -0.26 -37.23
C GLN A 72 33.57 1.18 -37.41
N LEU A 73 33.81 1.81 -38.55
CA LEU A 73 33.30 3.15 -38.86
C LEU A 73 31.77 3.20 -38.84
N LEU A 74 31.11 2.23 -39.49
CA LEU A 74 29.65 2.10 -39.48
C LEU A 74 29.13 1.88 -38.06
N ASP A 75 29.73 0.96 -37.30
CA ASP A 75 29.35 0.66 -35.91
C ASP A 75 29.48 1.89 -34.98
N GLU A 76 30.46 2.78 -35.21
CA GLU A 76 30.60 4.04 -34.48
C GLU A 76 29.62 5.12 -34.96
N GLN A 77 29.33 5.22 -36.26
CA GLN A 77 28.29 6.11 -36.79
C GLN A 77 26.92 5.75 -36.21
N ASP A 78 26.59 4.45 -36.16
CA ASP A 78 25.38 3.89 -35.53
C ASP A 78 25.28 4.23 -34.04
N LYS A 79 26.41 4.36 -33.33
CA LYS A 79 26.44 4.79 -31.92
C LYS A 79 26.26 6.29 -31.79
N ILE A 80 26.88 7.08 -32.67
CA ILE A 80 26.73 8.55 -32.69
C ILE A 80 25.27 8.93 -32.93
N GLU A 81 24.59 8.31 -33.88
CA GLU A 81 23.16 8.55 -34.14
C GLU A 81 22.30 8.25 -32.91
N LYS A 82 22.50 7.08 -32.26
CA LYS A 82 21.79 6.71 -31.02
C LYS A 82 22.08 7.67 -29.86
N MET A 83 23.33 8.11 -29.70
CA MET A 83 23.70 9.12 -28.70
C MET A 83 23.04 10.48 -29.01
N GLN A 84 22.89 10.83 -30.28
CA GLN A 84 22.28 12.08 -30.72
C GLN A 84 20.75 12.07 -30.51
N ASP A 85 20.09 10.93 -30.71
CA ASP A 85 18.70 10.70 -30.29
C ASP A 85 18.52 10.82 -28.77
N GLU A 86 19.43 10.24 -27.98
CA GLU A 86 19.39 10.37 -26.50
C GLU A 86 19.61 11.82 -26.04
N VAL A 87 20.50 12.57 -26.68
CA VAL A 87 20.71 14.00 -26.44
C VAL A 87 19.47 14.82 -26.83
N SER A 88 18.84 14.51 -27.98
CA SER A 88 17.59 15.14 -28.41
C SER A 88 16.45 14.89 -27.42
N ALA A 89 16.29 13.64 -26.96
CA ALA A 89 15.31 13.27 -25.93
C ALA A 89 15.61 13.94 -24.57
N ALA A 90 16.89 14.10 -24.21
CA ALA A 90 17.29 14.85 -23.02
C ALA A 90 16.97 16.35 -23.14
N ALA A 91 17.26 16.97 -24.28
CA ALA A 91 16.91 18.37 -24.56
C ALA A 91 15.39 18.59 -24.50
N GLY A 92 14.59 17.67 -25.05
CA GLY A 92 13.13 17.70 -24.94
C GLY A 92 12.64 17.69 -23.48
N ARG A 93 13.21 16.82 -22.63
CA ARG A 93 12.90 16.79 -21.18
C ARG A 93 13.30 18.07 -20.47
N VAL A 94 14.45 18.67 -20.80
CA VAL A 94 14.89 19.96 -20.24
C VAL A 94 13.95 21.08 -20.67
N SER A 95 13.53 21.13 -21.94
CA SER A 95 12.55 22.11 -22.43
C SER A 95 11.20 21.97 -21.73
N GLN A 96 10.75 20.74 -21.45
CA GLN A 96 9.51 20.51 -20.71
C GLN A 96 9.62 20.97 -19.25
N ALA A 97 10.75 20.72 -18.59
CA ALA A 97 11.01 21.18 -17.22
C ALA A 97 11.07 22.71 -17.14
N LEU A 98 11.69 23.39 -18.11
CA LEU A 98 11.72 24.85 -18.21
C LEU A 98 10.31 25.44 -18.40
N ALA A 99 9.48 24.84 -19.25
CA ALA A 99 8.09 25.28 -19.45
C ALA A 99 7.23 25.14 -18.19
N ILE A 100 7.44 24.09 -17.39
CA ILE A 100 6.79 23.94 -16.08
C ILE A 100 7.30 25.02 -15.11
N SER A 101 8.62 25.23 -15.04
CA SER A 101 9.21 26.26 -14.17
C SER A 101 8.74 27.68 -14.52
N GLN A 102 8.53 28.00 -15.80
CA GLN A 102 7.97 29.28 -16.23
C GLN A 102 6.52 29.44 -15.75
N LYS A 103 5.69 28.40 -15.91
CA LYS A 103 4.30 28.40 -15.44
C LYS A 103 4.19 28.54 -13.92
N ASP A 104 5.07 27.89 -13.17
CA ASP A 104 5.14 28.03 -11.72
C ASP A 104 5.56 29.45 -11.32
N GLN A 105 6.48 30.07 -12.07
CA GLN A 105 6.91 31.45 -11.86
C GLN A 105 5.80 32.48 -12.17
N GLU A 106 4.98 32.25 -13.21
CA GLU A 106 3.76 33.02 -13.48
C GLU A 106 2.74 32.89 -12.33
N GLN A 107 2.52 31.69 -11.80
CA GLN A 107 1.63 31.47 -10.65
C GLN A 107 2.13 32.17 -9.38
N ILE A 108 3.44 32.11 -9.11
CA ILE A 108 4.06 32.84 -7.99
C ILE A 108 3.88 34.36 -8.16
N GLN A 109 3.97 34.88 -9.38
CA GLN A 109 3.75 36.30 -9.66
C GLN A 109 2.28 36.71 -9.48
N ALA A 110 1.32 35.88 -9.90
CA ALA A 110 -0.10 36.10 -9.66
C ALA A 110 -0.43 36.13 -8.15
N LEU A 111 0.06 35.16 -7.39
CA LEU A 111 -0.12 35.10 -5.93
C LEU A 111 0.51 36.30 -5.21
N ARG A 112 1.66 36.81 -5.68
CA ARG A 112 2.25 38.06 -5.15
C ARG A 112 1.35 39.27 -5.41
N SER A 113 0.74 39.37 -6.59
CA SER A 113 -0.21 40.44 -6.90
C SER A 113 -1.45 40.39 -6.00
N GLU A 114 -2.00 39.19 -5.74
CA GLU A 114 -3.14 39.02 -4.83
C GLU A 114 -2.82 39.43 -3.38
N ILE A 115 -1.58 39.15 -2.92
CA ILE A 115 -1.08 39.60 -1.62
C ILE A 115 -0.96 41.13 -1.59
N GLU A 116 -0.38 41.77 -2.60
CA GLU A 116 -0.31 43.24 -2.66
C GLU A 116 -1.71 43.88 -2.67
N ASP A 117 -2.67 43.32 -3.41
CA ASP A 117 -4.05 43.80 -3.41
C ASP A 117 -4.76 43.56 -2.08
N ALA A 118 -4.37 42.54 -1.30
CA ALA A 118 -4.84 42.32 0.06
C ALA A 118 -4.27 43.35 1.04
N TRP A 119 -2.98 43.69 0.91
CA TRP A 119 -2.34 44.75 1.70
C TRP A 119 -2.95 46.12 1.40
N ARG A 120 -3.14 46.50 0.13
CA ARG A 120 -3.83 47.76 -0.23
C ARG A 120 -5.27 47.83 0.30
N ARG A 121 -5.97 46.68 0.40
CA ARG A 121 -7.29 46.61 1.03
C ARG A 121 -7.26 46.79 2.55
N ALA A 122 -6.21 46.29 3.23
CA ALA A 122 -6.00 46.52 4.66
C ALA A 122 -5.67 47.99 4.95
N ASP A 123 -4.72 48.58 4.21
CA ASP A 123 -4.35 50.00 4.35
C ASP A 123 -5.56 50.93 4.08
N ALA A 124 -6.38 50.60 3.07
CA ALA A 124 -7.61 51.33 2.78
C ALA A 124 -8.70 51.19 3.87
N ALA A 125 -8.69 50.09 4.64
CA ALA A 125 -9.57 49.94 5.80
C ALA A 125 -9.07 50.78 6.98
N GLN A 126 -7.77 50.71 7.27
CA GLN A 126 -7.13 51.47 8.35
C GLN A 126 -7.20 53.01 8.11
N SER A 127 -7.07 53.45 6.86
CA SER A 127 -7.26 54.86 6.49
C SER A 127 -8.71 55.33 6.73
N ARG A 128 -9.72 54.49 6.44
CA ARG A 128 -11.14 54.80 6.75
C ARG A 128 -11.36 54.92 8.26
N GLU A 129 -10.80 54.00 9.04
CA GLU A 129 -10.87 54.03 10.50
C GLU A 129 -10.23 55.31 11.07
N GLN A 130 -9.07 55.71 10.56
CA GLN A 130 -8.43 56.97 10.95
C GLN A 130 -9.31 58.19 10.63
N THR A 131 -9.91 58.27 9.43
CA THR A 131 -10.82 59.37 9.10
C THR A 131 -12.10 59.40 9.96
N ALA A 132 -12.60 58.23 10.38
CA ALA A 132 -13.73 58.14 11.31
C ALA A 132 -13.35 58.62 12.73
N GLN A 133 -12.12 58.33 13.16
CA GLN A 133 -11.58 58.78 14.45
C GLN A 133 -11.36 60.30 14.48
N GLU A 134 -10.83 60.87 13.39
CA GLU A 134 -10.68 62.32 13.22
C GLU A 134 -12.04 63.04 13.18
N ALA A 135 -13.05 62.45 12.51
CA ALA A 135 -14.42 62.97 12.53
C ALA A 135 -15.05 62.95 13.94
N MET A 136 -14.82 61.88 14.74
CA MET A 136 -15.28 61.85 16.13
C MET A 136 -14.61 62.91 17.01
N ASN A 137 -13.31 63.18 16.80
CA ASN A 137 -12.60 64.22 17.56
C ASN A 137 -13.13 65.63 17.22
N GLN A 138 -13.41 65.92 15.94
CA GLN A 138 -14.05 67.19 15.54
C GLN A 138 -15.46 67.37 16.12
N MET A 139 -16.19 66.27 16.40
CA MET A 139 -17.51 66.34 17.04
C MET A 139 -17.42 66.54 18.55
N ARG A 140 -16.33 66.11 19.22
CA ARG A 140 -16.05 66.47 20.62
C ARG A 140 -15.74 67.96 20.77
N GLU A 141 -14.89 68.50 19.89
CA GLU A 141 -14.50 69.92 19.91
C GLU A 141 -15.69 70.88 19.70
N LYS A 142 -16.71 70.44 18.94
CA LYS A 142 -17.97 71.18 18.74
C LYS A 142 -18.91 71.14 19.94
N LEU A 143 -18.89 70.07 20.74
CA LEU A 143 -19.68 69.99 21.98
C LEU A 143 -19.09 70.88 23.09
N GLU A 144 -17.76 70.98 23.16
CA GLU A 144 -17.05 71.81 24.16
C GLU A 144 -17.19 73.32 23.90
N LYS A 145 -17.41 73.72 22.64
CA LYS A 145 -17.78 75.10 22.25
C LYS A 145 -19.24 75.49 22.55
N ILE A 146 -20.14 74.53 22.75
CA ILE A 146 -21.57 74.83 23.01
C ILE A 146 -21.87 74.82 24.52
N SER A 147 -21.05 74.16 25.34
CA SER A 147 -21.17 74.21 26.81
C SER A 147 -20.59 75.48 27.46
N SER A 148 -20.03 76.41 26.68
CA SER A 148 -19.32 77.60 27.18
C SER A 148 -20.02 78.95 26.91
N GLU A 149 -21.20 78.94 26.26
CA GLU A 149 -21.97 80.17 25.90
C GLU A 149 -23.34 80.27 26.61
N SER A 150 -23.42 79.91 27.89
CA SER A 150 -24.66 80.02 28.69
C SER A 150 -24.48 80.66 30.07
N SER A 151 -23.70 81.76 30.13
CA SER A 151 -23.74 82.76 31.20
C SER A 151 -23.63 84.17 30.60
N ASP A 152 -24.24 85.14 31.28
CA ASP A 152 -24.19 86.59 31.05
C ASP A 152 -25.01 87.17 29.89
N ARG A 153 -26.19 87.75 30.21
CA ARG A 153 -26.65 89.07 29.73
C ARG A 153 -27.54 89.80 30.76
N HIS A 154 -27.16 91.01 31.15
CA HIS A 154 -28.01 91.96 31.89
C HIS A 154 -27.60 93.42 31.55
N GLY A 155 -28.55 94.36 31.69
CA GLY A 155 -28.39 95.82 31.44
C GLY A 155 -28.93 96.29 30.08
N ASP A 156 -29.46 97.52 29.91
CA ASP A 156 -29.73 98.63 30.87
C ASP A 156 -30.60 99.74 30.17
N LYS A 157 -30.99 100.84 30.88
CA LYS A 157 -31.28 102.25 30.44
C LYS A 157 -32.60 102.93 30.95
N GLU A 158 -32.48 104.12 31.59
CA GLU A 158 -32.79 105.54 31.15
C GLU A 158 -34.30 105.90 31.16
N ASP A 159 -34.81 107.05 31.68
CA ASP A 159 -34.21 108.29 32.28
C ASP A 159 -35.23 109.01 33.26
N ASP A 160 -35.03 110.29 33.66
CA ASP A 160 -35.64 110.99 34.84
C ASP A 160 -36.41 112.36 34.58
N VAL A 161 -36.87 113.03 35.65
CA VAL A 161 -37.35 114.45 35.86
C VAL A 161 -38.85 114.74 35.60
N GLY A 162 -39.61 115.59 36.33
CA GLY A 162 -39.41 116.30 37.60
C GLY A 162 -40.31 117.57 37.80
N ALA A 163 -41.00 117.65 38.95
CA ALA A 163 -41.61 118.79 39.69
C ALA A 163 -42.20 120.07 39.01
N ALA A 164 -43.48 120.38 39.33
CA ALA A 164 -43.99 121.77 39.47
C ALA A 164 -45.26 121.86 40.37
N MET A 165 -45.11 122.24 41.65
CA MET A 165 -46.20 122.46 42.61
C MET A 165 -46.59 123.94 42.70
N GLY A 166 -47.90 124.27 42.74
CA GLY A 166 -48.33 125.65 43.04
C GLY A 166 -49.76 126.06 42.68
N LYS A 167 -50.39 125.45 41.67
CA LYS A 167 -51.84 125.63 41.36
C LYS A 167 -52.71 124.53 42.01
N HIS A 168 -52.24 124.06 43.16
CA HIS A 168 -52.54 122.75 43.74
C HIS A 168 -53.59 122.86 44.86
N LYS A 169 -54.80 123.31 44.53
CA LYS A 169 -55.97 123.21 45.43
C LYS A 169 -57.32 123.15 44.71
N GLU A 170 -57.49 123.91 43.63
CA GLU A 170 -58.73 123.94 42.87
C GLU A 170 -58.77 122.88 41.75
N ASN A 171 -57.62 122.56 41.15
CA ASN A 171 -57.50 121.42 40.23
C ASN A 171 -57.65 120.07 40.95
N ILE A 172 -57.20 119.94 42.20
CA ILE A 172 -57.20 118.66 42.95
C ILE A 172 -58.59 118.01 43.01
N LEU A 173 -59.66 118.78 43.11
CA LEU A 173 -61.02 118.21 43.18
C LEU A 173 -61.50 117.65 41.84
N ARG A 174 -61.06 118.22 40.71
CA ARG A 174 -61.34 117.64 39.37
C ARG A 174 -60.36 116.53 39.01
N GLU A 175 -59.11 116.63 39.45
CA GLU A 175 -58.10 115.58 39.31
C GLU A 175 -58.46 114.36 40.14
N ARG A 176 -59.00 114.50 41.36
CA ARG A 176 -59.51 113.37 42.17
C ARG A 176 -60.50 112.51 41.39
N ASP A 177 -61.49 113.13 40.77
CA ASP A 177 -62.55 112.38 40.07
C ASP A 177 -62.06 111.78 38.75
N ARG A 178 -61.10 112.44 38.08
CA ARG A 178 -60.44 111.90 36.90
C ARG A 178 -59.52 110.72 37.23
N LEU A 179 -58.71 110.86 38.29
CA LEU A 179 -57.84 109.83 38.83
C LEU A 179 -58.63 108.66 39.42
N PHE A 180 -59.85 108.85 39.95
CA PHE A 180 -60.68 107.75 40.41
C PHE A 180 -61.12 106.85 39.26
N VAL A 181 -61.55 107.45 38.13
CA VAL A 181 -61.88 106.70 36.90
C VAL A 181 -60.62 106.03 36.33
N GLU A 182 -59.49 106.73 36.29
CA GLU A 182 -58.21 106.18 35.83
C GLU A 182 -57.71 105.03 36.73
N VAL A 183 -57.91 105.09 38.05
CA VAL A 183 -57.61 104.01 38.99
C VAL A 183 -58.58 102.82 38.82
N GLU A 184 -59.86 103.04 38.52
CA GLU A 184 -60.77 101.95 38.15
C GLU A 184 -60.35 101.26 36.84
N GLU A 185 -59.92 102.04 35.84
CA GLU A 185 -59.50 101.51 34.54
C GLU A 185 -58.15 100.80 34.64
N LEU A 186 -57.19 101.36 35.40
CA LEU A 186 -55.93 100.70 35.74
C LEU A 186 -56.17 99.42 36.57
N ASN A 187 -57.12 99.40 37.51
CA ASN A 187 -57.47 98.17 38.25
C ASN A 187 -58.13 97.12 37.35
N ARG A 188 -59.01 97.50 36.41
CA ARG A 188 -59.51 96.58 35.37
C ARG A 188 -58.35 96.02 34.54
N ARG A 189 -57.42 96.87 34.10
CA ARG A 189 -56.25 96.48 33.31
C ARG A 189 -55.29 95.58 34.08
N LEU A 190 -55.06 95.86 35.37
CA LEU A 190 -54.28 95.03 36.30
C LEU A 190 -54.94 93.67 36.51
N ASN A 191 -56.27 93.62 36.65
CA ASN A 191 -57.01 92.36 36.77
C ASN A 191 -56.94 91.53 35.49
N THR A 192 -57.07 92.16 34.32
CA THR A 192 -56.88 91.47 33.03
C THR A 192 -55.46 90.95 32.86
N GLN A 193 -54.45 91.74 33.26
CA GLN A 193 -53.05 91.29 33.25
C GLN A 193 -52.79 90.15 34.24
N ARG A 194 -53.41 90.16 35.44
CA ARG A 194 -53.33 89.07 36.41
C ARG A 194 -53.88 87.76 35.86
N VAL A 195 -55.08 87.78 35.27
CA VAL A 195 -55.66 86.60 34.61
C VAL A 195 -54.76 86.12 33.47
N TYR A 196 -54.17 87.03 32.70
CA TYR A 196 -53.22 86.68 31.63
C TYR A 196 -51.92 86.06 32.16
N THR A 197 -51.37 86.53 33.28
CA THR A 197 -50.22 85.90 33.94
C THR A 197 -50.56 84.54 34.53
N GLU A 198 -51.74 84.38 35.15
CA GLU A 198 -52.22 83.08 35.67
C GLU A 198 -52.41 82.07 34.52
N GLU A 199 -52.93 82.50 33.36
CA GLU A 199 -52.98 81.67 32.15
C GLU A 199 -51.60 81.31 31.60
N LEU A 200 -50.62 82.21 31.67
CA LEU A 200 -49.24 81.93 31.24
C LEU A 200 -48.54 80.96 32.20
N ASP A 201 -48.71 81.13 33.52
CA ASP A 201 -48.17 80.21 34.53
C ASP A 201 -48.78 78.81 34.40
N HIS A 202 -50.07 78.71 34.07
CA HIS A 202 -50.68 77.42 33.72
C HIS A 202 -50.07 76.81 32.45
N LYS A 203 -49.87 77.60 31.38
CA LYS A 203 -49.23 77.13 30.13
C LYS A 203 -47.76 76.73 30.35
N CYS A 204 -47.03 77.42 31.21
CA CYS A 204 -45.67 77.07 31.62
C CYS A 204 -45.64 75.75 32.41
N ASN A 205 -46.52 75.58 33.40
CA ASN A 205 -46.63 74.31 34.14
C ASN A 205 -47.01 73.13 33.23
N ASP A 206 -47.94 73.32 32.28
CA ASP A 206 -48.31 72.30 31.30
C ASP A 206 -47.14 71.95 30.36
N ALA A 207 -46.32 72.94 29.98
CA ALA A 207 -45.12 72.74 29.18
C ALA A 207 -44.03 72.01 29.99
N GLU A 208 -43.80 72.37 31.24
CA GLU A 208 -42.88 71.67 32.15
C GLU A 208 -43.28 70.22 32.39
N ASN A 209 -44.58 69.95 32.59
CA ASN A 209 -45.08 68.60 32.80
C ASN A 209 -44.90 67.75 31.53
N LYS A 210 -45.20 68.30 30.35
CA LYS A 210 -44.88 67.66 29.06
C LYS A 210 -43.37 67.44 28.87
N LEU A 211 -42.53 68.38 29.31
CA LEU A 211 -41.07 68.22 29.26
C LEU A 211 -40.61 67.07 30.15
N LYS A 212 -41.15 66.94 31.37
CA LYS A 212 -40.87 65.84 32.31
C LYS A 212 -41.35 64.49 31.75
N GLU A 213 -42.52 64.44 31.10
CA GLU A 213 -43.01 63.26 30.41
C GLU A 213 -42.12 62.87 29.22
N LEU A 214 -41.71 63.83 28.38
CA LEU A 214 -40.81 63.59 27.26
C LEU A 214 -39.41 63.14 27.72
N TYR A 215 -38.87 63.69 28.80
CA TYR A 215 -37.63 63.20 29.39
C TYR A 215 -37.75 61.76 29.90
N LYS A 216 -38.88 61.41 30.53
CA LYS A 216 -39.15 60.04 30.98
C LYS A 216 -39.25 59.07 29.80
N VAL A 217 -39.98 59.43 28.74
CA VAL A 217 -40.08 58.62 27.50
C VAL A 217 -38.72 58.50 26.81
N LEU A 218 -37.89 59.55 26.83
CA LEU A 218 -36.54 59.53 26.26
C LEU A 218 -35.60 58.60 27.06
N ASP A 219 -35.67 58.63 28.39
CA ASP A 219 -34.89 57.74 29.26
C ASP A 219 -35.37 56.27 29.14
N GLU A 220 -36.68 56.03 29.12
CA GLU A 220 -37.25 54.70 28.84
C GLU A 220 -36.80 54.18 27.46
N SER A 221 -36.92 55.00 26.41
CA SER A 221 -36.46 54.65 25.05
C SER A 221 -34.95 54.47 24.94
N SER A 222 -34.14 55.21 25.72
CA SER A 222 -32.69 55.06 25.77
C SER A 222 -32.28 53.74 26.44
N ASN A 223 -32.93 53.41 27.55
CA ASN A 223 -32.72 52.16 28.27
C ASN A 223 -33.17 50.95 27.43
N ASP A 224 -34.28 51.05 26.70
CA ASP A 224 -34.73 50.00 25.78
C ASP A 224 -33.79 49.87 24.56
N ALA A 225 -33.34 50.96 23.96
CA ALA A 225 -32.32 50.92 22.90
C ALA A 225 -31.00 50.27 23.38
N PHE A 226 -30.60 50.48 24.64
CA PHE A 226 -29.44 49.83 25.23
C PHE A 226 -29.66 48.32 25.48
N ARG A 227 -30.86 47.92 25.90
CA ARG A 227 -31.26 46.50 26.01
C ARG A 227 -31.24 45.82 24.65
N ASP A 228 -31.84 46.44 23.64
CA ASP A 228 -31.91 45.93 22.27
C ASP A 228 -30.53 45.82 21.65
N LYS A 229 -29.67 46.84 21.82
CA LYS A 229 -28.27 46.77 21.38
C LYS A 229 -27.51 45.61 22.02
N ARG A 230 -27.63 45.44 23.36
CA ARG A 230 -26.98 44.34 24.07
C ARG A 230 -27.56 42.97 23.67
N MET A 231 -28.85 42.89 23.37
CA MET A 231 -29.48 41.68 22.84
C MET A 231 -29.00 41.36 21.42
N LEU A 232 -28.80 42.39 20.57
CA LEU A 232 -28.22 42.25 19.24
C LEU A 232 -26.76 41.78 19.30
N GLU A 233 -25.94 42.37 20.18
CA GLU A 233 -24.54 41.96 20.40
C GLU A 233 -24.46 40.50 20.88
N ASN A 234 -25.28 40.11 21.87
CA ASN A 234 -25.37 38.72 22.32
C ASN A 234 -25.83 37.77 21.20
N LEU A 235 -26.82 38.17 20.39
CA LEU A 235 -27.28 37.37 19.24
C LEU A 235 -26.23 37.27 18.14
N GLN A 236 -25.39 38.30 17.95
CA GLN A 236 -24.27 38.26 17.01
C GLN A 236 -23.17 37.31 17.47
N VAL A 237 -22.84 37.29 18.77
CA VAL A 237 -21.91 36.31 19.35
C VAL A 237 -22.46 34.89 19.21
N GLN A 238 -23.70 34.65 19.61
CA GLN A 238 -24.35 33.34 19.47
C GLN A 238 -24.46 32.90 18.00
N HIS A 239 -24.71 33.82 17.07
CA HIS A 239 -24.72 33.51 15.64
C HIS A 239 -23.31 33.16 15.13
N ALA A 240 -22.26 33.86 15.59
CA ALA A 240 -20.88 33.53 15.24
C ALA A 240 -20.45 32.17 15.79
N GLU A 241 -20.81 31.85 17.04
CA GLU A 241 -20.60 30.54 17.66
C GLU A 241 -21.33 29.43 16.89
N VAL A 242 -22.62 29.61 16.59
CA VAL A 242 -23.40 28.63 15.81
C VAL A 242 -22.87 28.46 14.38
N VAL A 243 -22.36 29.52 13.74
CA VAL A 243 -21.71 29.42 12.42
C VAL A 243 -20.36 28.69 12.50
N ALA A 244 -19.58 28.89 13.56
CA ALA A 244 -18.33 28.16 13.79
C ALA A 244 -18.60 26.66 14.07
N ASP A 245 -19.59 26.35 14.92
CA ASP A 245 -20.04 24.98 15.18
C ASP A 245 -20.58 24.32 13.89
N LEU A 246 -21.36 25.04 13.08
CA LEU A 246 -21.81 24.54 11.77
C LEU A 246 -20.64 24.25 10.84
N ALA A 247 -19.66 25.16 10.75
CA ALA A 247 -18.46 24.97 9.93
C ALA A 247 -17.68 23.72 10.39
N GLN A 248 -17.42 23.59 11.70
CA GLN A 248 -16.77 22.40 12.26
C GLN A 248 -17.58 21.13 11.98
N LYS A 249 -18.90 21.16 12.11
CA LYS A 249 -19.76 19.99 11.83
C LYS A 249 -19.82 19.67 10.33
N THR A 250 -19.72 20.66 9.43
CA THR A 250 -19.57 20.40 8.00
C THR A 250 -18.20 19.82 7.65
N ASP A 251 -17.12 20.25 8.31
CA ASP A 251 -15.78 19.69 8.11
C ASP A 251 -15.68 18.26 8.65
N GLU A 252 -16.24 18.00 9.84
CA GLU A 252 -16.40 16.64 10.38
C GLU A 252 -17.21 15.75 9.42
N ALA A 253 -18.33 16.24 8.88
CA ALA A 253 -19.16 15.50 7.93
C ALA A 253 -18.44 15.25 6.58
N LEU A 254 -17.65 16.21 6.08
CA LEU A 254 -16.82 16.05 4.89
C LEU A 254 -15.70 15.03 5.13
N HIS A 255 -15.04 15.08 6.29
CA HIS A 255 -14.03 14.10 6.69
C HIS A 255 -14.63 12.69 6.80
N PHE A 256 -15.78 12.52 7.46
CA PHE A 256 -16.46 11.22 7.53
C PHE A 256 -16.94 10.73 6.15
N LYS A 257 -17.38 11.63 5.26
CA LYS A 257 -17.73 11.28 3.89
C LYS A 257 -16.51 10.82 3.08
N GLN A 258 -15.39 11.53 3.15
CA GLN A 258 -14.14 11.12 2.50
C GLN A 258 -13.62 9.78 3.04
N LEU A 259 -13.69 9.57 4.36
CA LEU A 259 -13.31 8.31 5.00
C LEU A 259 -14.23 7.15 4.55
N ALA A 260 -15.54 7.39 4.43
CA ALA A 260 -16.50 6.41 3.92
C ALA A 260 -16.26 6.10 2.44
N GLU A 261 -15.98 7.10 1.60
CA GLU A 261 -15.64 6.92 0.18
C GLU A 261 -14.32 6.15 0.00
N ALA A 262 -13.28 6.47 0.79
CA ALA A 262 -12.01 5.75 0.79
C ALA A 262 -12.15 4.29 1.27
N SER A 263 -12.94 4.07 2.34
CA SER A 263 -13.27 2.73 2.84
C SER A 263 -14.06 1.92 1.82
N HIS A 264 -15.06 2.54 1.16
CA HIS A 264 -15.85 1.90 0.12
C HIS A 264 -14.99 1.54 -1.10
N LYS A 265 -14.13 2.46 -1.57
CA LYS A 265 -13.18 2.21 -2.65
C LYS A 265 -12.24 1.04 -2.32
N THR A 266 -11.74 0.98 -1.09
CA THR A 266 -10.88 -0.12 -0.60
C THR A 266 -11.66 -1.44 -0.58
N THR A 267 -12.91 -1.43 -0.11
CA THR A 267 -13.78 -2.61 -0.07
C THR A 267 -14.10 -3.13 -1.47
N VAL A 268 -14.40 -2.24 -2.43
CA VAL A 268 -14.61 -2.60 -3.83
C VAL A 268 -13.34 -3.17 -4.46
N GLN A 269 -12.17 -2.55 -4.21
CA GLN A 269 -10.88 -3.03 -4.72
C GLN A 269 -10.52 -4.42 -4.17
N GLN A 270 -10.73 -4.65 -2.87
CA GLN A 270 -10.59 -5.97 -2.23
C GLN A 270 -11.61 -6.97 -2.80
N GLY A 271 -12.85 -6.56 -3.05
CA GLY A 271 -13.87 -7.39 -3.69
C GLY A 271 -13.48 -7.83 -5.10
N MET A 272 -12.91 -6.92 -5.91
CA MET A 272 -12.38 -7.24 -7.25
C MET A 272 -11.16 -8.16 -7.18
N GLN A 273 -10.24 -7.93 -6.24
CA GLN A 273 -9.10 -8.83 -6.01
C GLN A 273 -9.56 -10.24 -5.60
N MET A 274 -10.52 -10.35 -4.67
CA MET A 274 -11.10 -11.63 -4.25
C MET A 274 -11.83 -12.35 -5.39
N ALA A 275 -12.51 -11.61 -6.28
CA ALA A 275 -13.11 -12.17 -7.49
C ALA A 275 -12.04 -12.72 -8.46
N ALA A 276 -10.99 -11.93 -8.74
CA ALA A 276 -9.88 -12.37 -9.58
C ALA A 276 -9.13 -13.59 -9.01
N ILE A 277 -8.92 -13.62 -7.69
CA ILE A 277 -8.33 -14.77 -6.98
C ILE A 277 -9.24 -15.99 -7.09
N ARG A 278 -10.56 -15.86 -6.97
CA ARG A 278 -11.51 -16.97 -7.19
C ARG A 278 -11.44 -17.52 -8.61
N THR A 279 -11.49 -16.65 -9.64
CA THR A 279 -11.41 -17.10 -11.04
C THR A 279 -10.07 -17.75 -11.37
N THR A 280 -8.96 -17.27 -10.79
CA THR A 280 -7.65 -17.92 -10.96
C THR A 280 -7.58 -19.26 -10.20
N LEU A 281 -8.19 -19.37 -9.01
CA LEU A 281 -8.35 -20.65 -8.30
C LEU A 281 -9.17 -21.65 -9.11
N GLU A 282 -10.32 -21.27 -9.66
CA GLU A 282 -11.15 -22.14 -10.51
C GLU A 282 -10.40 -22.61 -11.76
N ARG A 283 -9.61 -21.72 -12.38
CA ARG A 283 -8.73 -22.05 -13.52
C ARG A 283 -7.60 -23.01 -13.12
N LEU A 284 -7.02 -22.84 -11.93
CA LEU A 284 -5.99 -23.73 -11.40
C LEU A 284 -6.57 -25.09 -11.00
N THR A 285 -7.74 -25.14 -10.37
CA THR A 285 -8.43 -26.39 -10.02
C THR A 285 -8.85 -27.17 -11.27
N THR A 286 -9.41 -26.51 -12.29
CA THR A 286 -9.73 -27.17 -13.58
C THR A 286 -8.48 -27.65 -14.30
N SER A 287 -7.38 -26.88 -14.29
CA SER A 287 -6.08 -27.32 -14.82
C SER A 287 -5.50 -28.49 -14.02
N ASN A 288 -5.65 -28.51 -12.70
CA ASN A 288 -5.16 -29.58 -11.83
C ASN A 288 -5.95 -30.88 -12.08
N ASN A 289 -7.29 -30.80 -12.16
CA ASN A 289 -8.14 -31.94 -12.53
C ASN A 289 -7.75 -32.51 -13.91
N LEU A 290 -7.47 -31.65 -14.89
CA LEU A 290 -7.00 -32.08 -16.21
C LEU A 290 -5.62 -32.76 -16.17
N LEU A 291 -4.69 -32.24 -15.35
CA LEU A 291 -3.39 -32.87 -15.11
C LEU A 291 -3.52 -34.21 -14.38
N GLN A 292 -4.44 -34.33 -13.43
CA GLN A 292 -4.72 -35.56 -12.70
C GLN A 292 -5.31 -36.64 -13.61
N VAL A 293 -6.20 -36.28 -14.55
CA VAL A 293 -6.69 -37.20 -15.61
C VAL A 293 -5.56 -37.62 -16.55
N LYS A 294 -4.66 -36.69 -16.94
CA LYS A 294 -3.47 -37.02 -17.76
C LYS A 294 -2.50 -37.93 -17.01
N LEU A 295 -2.30 -37.71 -15.72
CA LEU A 295 -1.45 -38.55 -14.85
C LEU A 295 -2.03 -39.97 -14.76
N ALA A 296 -3.33 -40.11 -14.47
CA ALA A 296 -3.99 -41.40 -14.41
C ALA A 296 -3.92 -42.15 -15.75
N LYS A 297 -4.07 -41.44 -16.88
CA LYS A 297 -3.86 -42.04 -18.20
C LYS A 297 -2.41 -42.52 -18.40
N ALA A 298 -1.42 -41.67 -18.09
CA ALA A 298 -0.01 -42.03 -18.22
C ALA A 298 0.40 -43.19 -17.29
N GLN A 299 -0.22 -43.31 -16.12
CA GLN A 299 -0.07 -44.46 -15.22
C GLN A 299 -0.65 -45.75 -15.85
N GLY A 300 -1.86 -45.70 -16.41
CA GLY A 300 -2.44 -46.84 -17.13
C GLY A 300 -1.64 -47.24 -18.38
N ASP A 301 -1.16 -46.27 -19.16
CA ASP A 301 -0.29 -46.51 -20.31
C ASP A 301 1.06 -47.14 -19.88
N PHE A 302 1.62 -46.71 -18.73
CA PHE A 302 2.82 -47.31 -18.15
C PHE A 302 2.58 -48.75 -17.66
N GLU A 303 1.48 -49.03 -16.95
CA GLU A 303 1.09 -50.37 -16.53
C GLU A 303 0.89 -51.31 -17.74
N ASN A 304 0.25 -50.83 -18.80
CA ASN A 304 0.12 -51.56 -20.06
C ASN A 304 1.50 -51.89 -20.68
N MET A 305 2.44 -50.95 -20.67
CA MET A 305 3.81 -51.16 -21.17
C MET A 305 4.61 -52.12 -20.28
N VAL A 306 4.39 -52.13 -18.96
CA VAL A 306 4.97 -53.11 -18.04
C VAL A 306 4.43 -54.52 -18.33
N GLN A 307 3.12 -54.68 -18.49
CA GLN A 307 2.52 -55.96 -18.88
C GLN A 307 3.01 -56.45 -20.26
N LEU A 308 3.19 -55.54 -21.23
CA LEU A 308 3.73 -55.87 -22.54
C LEU A 308 5.19 -56.32 -22.45
N LYS A 309 6.02 -55.61 -21.69
CA LYS A 309 7.41 -56.01 -21.39
C LYS A 309 7.46 -57.40 -20.76
N GLU A 310 6.58 -57.69 -19.82
CA GLU A 310 6.53 -58.98 -19.12
C GLU A 310 6.11 -60.12 -20.07
N LYS A 311 5.11 -59.90 -20.94
CA LYS A 311 4.76 -60.82 -22.04
C LYS A 311 5.94 -61.08 -22.98
N VAL A 312 6.60 -60.03 -23.48
CA VAL A 312 7.76 -60.15 -24.38
C VAL A 312 8.94 -60.83 -23.69
N THR A 313 9.14 -60.61 -22.38
CA THR A 313 10.18 -61.30 -21.60
C THR A 313 9.88 -62.79 -21.46
N ASN A 314 8.62 -63.16 -21.22
CA ASN A 314 8.18 -64.55 -21.19
C ASN A 314 8.30 -65.22 -22.55
N GLU A 315 7.90 -64.55 -23.64
CA GLU A 315 8.11 -65.04 -25.01
C GLU A 315 9.59 -65.24 -25.31
N LEU A 316 10.46 -64.28 -24.97
CA LEU A 316 11.91 -64.41 -25.12
C LEU A 316 12.46 -65.62 -24.34
N ASN A 317 12.03 -65.81 -23.09
CA ASN A 317 12.42 -66.97 -22.28
C ASN A 317 11.98 -68.30 -22.92
N THR A 318 10.76 -68.38 -23.47
CA THR A 318 10.33 -69.58 -24.21
C THR A 318 11.15 -69.81 -25.48
N LYS A 319 11.48 -68.76 -26.24
CA LYS A 319 12.33 -68.85 -27.44
C LYS A 319 13.75 -69.28 -27.09
N VAL A 320 14.34 -68.75 -26.01
CA VAL A 320 15.66 -69.17 -25.50
C VAL A 320 15.66 -70.65 -25.10
N ASN A 321 14.60 -71.13 -24.44
CA ASN A 321 14.48 -72.54 -24.09
C ASN A 321 14.32 -73.44 -25.33
N ILE A 322 13.56 -73.01 -26.35
CA ILE A 322 13.47 -73.72 -27.64
C ILE A 322 14.82 -73.74 -28.35
N LEU A 323 15.58 -72.63 -28.34
CA LEU A 323 16.91 -72.56 -28.93
C LEU A 323 17.88 -73.52 -28.23
N LYS A 324 17.89 -73.58 -26.89
CA LYS A 324 18.69 -74.57 -26.13
C LYS A 324 18.37 -76.01 -26.54
N LEU A 325 17.08 -76.37 -26.62
CA LEU A 325 16.68 -77.71 -27.07
C LEU A 325 17.14 -78.00 -28.50
N LYS A 326 17.10 -77.01 -29.41
CA LYS A 326 17.61 -77.15 -30.79
C LYS A 326 19.14 -77.21 -30.86
N GLU A 327 19.84 -76.54 -29.94
CA GLU A 327 21.29 -76.61 -29.81
C GLU A 327 21.75 -77.98 -29.26
N ASP A 328 21.02 -78.55 -28.29
CA ASP A 328 21.22 -79.91 -27.80
C ASP A 328 20.95 -80.97 -28.89
N GLU A 329 19.91 -80.80 -29.69
CA GLU A 329 19.66 -81.63 -30.89
C GLU A 329 20.80 -81.51 -31.92
N ASN A 330 21.27 -80.29 -32.20
CA ASN A 330 22.39 -80.06 -33.12
C ASN A 330 23.69 -80.69 -32.60
N ASN A 331 23.95 -80.63 -31.30
CA ASN A 331 25.08 -81.29 -30.66
C ASN A 331 24.97 -82.83 -30.75
N LYS A 332 23.77 -83.42 -30.63
CA LYS A 332 23.55 -84.84 -30.93
C LYS A 332 23.86 -85.17 -32.40
N PHE A 333 23.35 -84.40 -33.36
CA PHE A 333 23.62 -84.61 -34.78
C PHE A 333 25.10 -84.40 -35.15
N ARG A 334 25.83 -83.52 -34.47
CA ARG A 334 27.29 -83.38 -34.60
C ARG A 334 28.03 -84.62 -34.11
N LEU A 335 27.65 -85.16 -32.94
CA LEU A 335 28.21 -86.40 -32.40
C LEU A 335 27.91 -87.61 -33.31
N GLU A 336 26.73 -87.66 -33.91
CA GLU A 336 26.33 -88.71 -34.86
C GLU A 336 27.08 -88.59 -36.19
N ASN A 337 27.20 -87.38 -36.77
CA ASN A 337 28.03 -87.14 -37.94
C ASN A 337 29.51 -87.47 -37.69
N ALA A 338 30.05 -87.22 -36.49
CA ALA A 338 31.41 -87.61 -36.13
C ALA A 338 31.59 -89.15 -36.11
N LYS A 339 30.57 -89.91 -35.66
CA LYS A 339 30.56 -91.39 -35.74
C LYS A 339 30.49 -91.87 -37.20
N LEU A 340 29.60 -91.28 -38.00
CA LEU A 340 29.44 -91.63 -39.42
C LEU A 340 30.72 -91.32 -40.22
N THR A 341 31.39 -90.20 -39.93
CA THR A 341 32.67 -89.83 -40.56
C THR A 341 33.77 -90.84 -40.24
N LYS A 342 33.93 -91.24 -38.97
CA LYS A 342 34.86 -92.31 -38.59
C LYS A 342 34.53 -93.66 -39.24
N SER A 343 33.24 -93.97 -39.41
CA SER A 343 32.79 -95.17 -40.14
C SER A 343 33.16 -95.11 -41.62
N LYS A 344 32.95 -93.95 -42.26
CA LYS A 344 33.37 -93.68 -43.65
C LYS A 344 34.88 -93.83 -43.82
N GLU A 345 35.69 -93.28 -42.91
CA GLU A 345 37.16 -93.43 -42.94
C GLU A 345 37.61 -94.90 -42.82
N LEU A 346 36.95 -95.68 -41.95
CA LEU A 346 37.19 -97.12 -41.81
C LEU A 346 36.84 -97.90 -43.07
N LEU A 347 35.73 -97.56 -43.74
CA LEU A 347 35.34 -98.15 -45.03
C LEU A 347 36.28 -97.71 -46.15
N GLN A 348 36.70 -96.46 -46.21
CA GLN A 348 37.67 -95.94 -47.17
C GLN A 348 39.01 -96.70 -47.07
N LYS A 349 39.50 -96.94 -45.84
CA LYS A 349 40.71 -97.75 -45.60
C LYS A 349 40.55 -99.20 -46.07
N LYS A 350 39.36 -99.81 -45.92
CA LYS A 350 39.07 -101.14 -46.48
C LYS A 350 39.04 -101.15 -48.00
N ILE A 351 38.49 -100.12 -48.65
CA ILE A 351 38.47 -99.99 -50.11
C ILE A 351 39.91 -99.92 -50.65
N VAL A 352 40.75 -99.04 -50.10
CA VAL A 352 42.17 -98.92 -50.49
C VAL A 352 42.93 -100.24 -50.30
N ALA A 353 42.69 -100.97 -49.20
CA ALA A 353 43.29 -102.28 -49.00
C ALA A 353 42.88 -103.30 -50.09
N ILE A 354 41.60 -103.32 -50.48
CA ILE A 354 41.09 -104.19 -51.56
C ILE A 354 41.67 -103.77 -52.92
N GLU A 355 41.81 -102.47 -53.20
CA GLU A 355 42.42 -101.94 -54.42
C GLU A 355 43.90 -102.33 -54.52
N THR A 356 44.65 -102.27 -53.42
CA THR A 356 46.06 -102.75 -53.40
C THR A 356 46.15 -104.25 -53.65
N ALA A 357 45.27 -105.07 -53.05
CA ALA A 357 45.22 -106.51 -53.30
C ALA A 357 44.85 -106.85 -54.75
N LYS A 358 43.92 -106.10 -55.35
CA LYS A 358 43.58 -106.22 -56.78
C LYS A 358 44.79 -105.92 -57.66
N SER A 359 45.53 -104.85 -57.39
CA SER A 359 46.74 -104.49 -58.14
C SER A 359 47.82 -105.57 -58.06
N THR A 360 48.01 -106.21 -56.89
CA THR A 360 48.96 -107.34 -56.78
C THR A 360 48.53 -108.54 -57.62
N PHE A 361 47.23 -108.90 -57.65
CA PHE A 361 46.74 -109.99 -58.49
C PHE A 361 46.82 -109.66 -60.00
N GLU A 362 46.56 -108.43 -60.41
CA GLU A 362 46.76 -107.99 -61.81
C GLU A 362 48.24 -108.13 -62.24
N HIS A 363 49.17 -107.89 -61.31
CA HIS A 363 50.61 -108.09 -61.54
C HIS A 363 51.02 -109.56 -61.63
N GLU A 364 50.38 -110.46 -60.88
CA GLU A 364 50.55 -111.92 -61.02
C GLU A 364 49.98 -112.45 -62.34
N VAL A 365 48.80 -111.96 -62.76
CA VAL A 365 48.21 -112.27 -64.07
C VAL A 365 49.14 -111.83 -65.21
N ALA A 366 49.81 -110.67 -65.09
CA ALA A 366 50.80 -110.22 -66.05
C ALA A 366 52.04 -111.14 -66.10
N LYS A 367 52.54 -111.61 -64.95
CA LYS A 367 53.64 -112.59 -64.89
C LYS A 367 53.26 -113.92 -65.55
N LEU A 368 52.07 -114.46 -65.26
CA LEU A 368 51.60 -115.71 -65.85
C LEU A 368 51.42 -115.62 -67.38
N LYS A 369 50.97 -114.47 -67.90
CA LYS A 369 50.93 -114.22 -69.36
C LYS A 369 52.31 -114.27 -70.01
N ASN A 370 53.34 -113.71 -69.37
CA ASN A 370 54.71 -113.79 -69.88
C ASN A 370 55.27 -115.22 -69.86
N VAL A 371 54.91 -116.04 -68.86
CA VAL A 371 55.29 -117.47 -68.79
C VAL A 371 54.64 -118.29 -69.92
N ILE A 372 53.40 -117.98 -70.30
CA ILE A 372 52.74 -118.60 -71.46
C ILE A 372 53.51 -118.28 -72.75
N VAL A 373 53.88 -117.02 -72.97
CA VAL A 373 54.65 -116.60 -74.16
C VAL A 373 56.03 -117.27 -74.26
N THR A 374 56.67 -117.60 -73.12
CA THR A 374 57.92 -118.39 -73.15
C THR A 374 57.69 -119.85 -73.54
N PHE A 375 56.66 -120.51 -73.00
CA PHE A 375 56.33 -121.89 -73.39
C PHE A 375 55.87 -122.03 -74.85
N GLU A 376 55.18 -121.02 -75.40
CA GLU A 376 54.85 -120.98 -76.83
C GLU A 376 56.09 -120.94 -77.73
N LYS A 377 57.15 -120.22 -77.32
CA LYS A 377 58.42 -120.18 -78.06
C LYS A 377 59.19 -121.50 -78.00
N GLU A 378 59.13 -122.22 -76.88
CA GLU A 378 59.75 -123.55 -76.73
C GLU A 378 59.04 -124.62 -77.59
N ARG A 379 57.70 -124.56 -77.68
CA ARG A 379 56.89 -125.38 -78.59
C ARG A 379 57.30 -125.17 -80.06
N ASP A 380 57.53 -123.92 -80.46
CA ASP A 380 57.88 -123.60 -81.86
C ASP A 380 59.35 -123.95 -82.18
N ALA A 381 60.24 -123.98 -81.19
CA ALA A 381 61.60 -124.48 -81.36
C ALA A 381 61.64 -126.01 -81.55
N THR A 382 60.92 -126.77 -80.71
CA THR A 382 60.86 -128.23 -80.79
C THR A 382 60.25 -128.73 -82.10
N LYS A 383 59.28 -127.99 -82.66
CA LYS A 383 58.70 -128.31 -83.98
C LYS A 383 59.71 -128.24 -85.14
N ARG A 384 60.61 -127.24 -85.15
CA ARG A 384 61.61 -127.09 -86.24
C ARG A 384 62.68 -128.18 -86.25
N ALA A 385 63.00 -128.77 -85.09
CA ALA A 385 63.96 -129.87 -85.00
C ALA A 385 63.45 -131.17 -85.66
N PHE A 386 62.14 -131.41 -85.60
CA PHE A 386 61.49 -132.60 -86.17
C PHE A 386 61.52 -132.60 -87.72
N ASP A 387 61.24 -131.47 -88.36
CA ASP A 387 61.15 -131.36 -89.82
C ASP A 387 62.49 -131.54 -90.55
N LEU A 388 63.61 -131.29 -89.88
CA LEU A 388 64.97 -131.44 -90.43
C LEU A 388 65.39 -132.92 -90.55
N SER A 389 65.00 -133.76 -89.60
CA SER A 389 65.36 -135.19 -89.59
C SER A 389 64.71 -135.97 -90.75
N LYS A 390 63.52 -135.55 -91.19
CA LYS A 390 62.73 -136.22 -92.24
C LYS A 390 63.35 -136.12 -93.64
N LYS A 391 64.13 -135.07 -93.95
CA LYS A 391 64.65 -134.82 -95.31
C LYS A 391 65.90 -135.62 -95.70
N HIS A 392 66.60 -136.24 -94.74
CA HIS A 392 67.87 -136.92 -95.02
C HIS A 392 67.69 -138.36 -95.57
N VAL A 393 66.51 -138.95 -95.42
CA VAL A 393 66.25 -140.36 -95.75
C VAL A 393 65.96 -140.59 -97.25
N ASP A 394 65.37 -139.62 -97.96
CA ASP A 394 64.87 -139.83 -99.33
C ASP A 394 65.92 -139.73 -100.45
N ALA A 395 67.15 -139.29 -100.16
CA ALA A 395 68.15 -138.94 -101.18
C ALA A 395 69.03 -140.10 -101.67
N VAL A 396 69.18 -141.18 -100.89
CA VAL A 396 70.26 -142.18 -101.11
C VAL A 396 69.84 -143.37 -102.00
N LEU A 397 68.56 -143.47 -102.40
CA LEU A 397 67.99 -144.71 -102.98
C LEU A 397 67.93 -144.80 -104.52
N ARG A 398 68.59 -143.95 -105.32
CA ARG A 398 68.30 -143.88 -106.78
C ARG A 398 69.41 -143.85 -107.85
N GLU A 399 70.71 -143.89 -107.53
CA GLU A 399 71.78 -143.74 -108.56
C GLU A 399 72.68 -144.98 -108.79
N ARG A 400 72.20 -146.20 -108.52
CA ARG A 400 73.06 -147.41 -108.52
C ARG A 400 73.21 -148.16 -109.87
N ASP A 401 72.18 -148.27 -110.71
CA ASP A 401 72.04 -149.45 -111.61
C ASP A 401 71.84 -149.17 -113.12
N LEU A 402 72.55 -148.21 -113.76
CA LEU A 402 72.28 -147.91 -115.19
C LEU A 402 73.49 -147.64 -116.13
N ALA A 403 74.53 -148.48 -116.10
CA ALA A 403 75.22 -149.00 -117.32
C ALA A 403 76.44 -149.91 -117.02
N ARG A 404 76.19 -151.11 -116.50
CA ARG A 404 77.21 -152.17 -116.27
C ARG A 404 77.33 -153.08 -117.51
N LYS A 405 77.91 -152.63 -118.63
CA LYS A 405 77.89 -153.45 -119.88
C LYS A 405 79.23 -153.79 -120.55
N ASP A 406 80.12 -152.84 -120.83
CA ASP A 406 81.22 -153.11 -121.79
C ASP A 406 82.54 -153.57 -121.13
N LEU A 407 82.38 -154.68 -120.42
CA LEU A 407 83.41 -155.58 -119.91
C LEU A 407 84.23 -156.21 -121.07
N THR A 408 85.46 -156.65 -120.78
CA THR A 408 86.24 -157.67 -121.53
C THR A 408 86.76 -157.34 -122.94
N LYS A 409 87.89 -156.61 -122.99
CA LYS A 409 89.06 -156.78 -123.91
C LYS A 409 90.14 -155.75 -123.54
N ALA A 410 91.44 -156.05 -123.42
CA ALA A 410 92.16 -157.31 -123.23
C ALA A 410 93.55 -157.00 -122.62
N ASN A 411 93.93 -157.69 -121.53
CA ASN A 411 95.13 -157.38 -120.72
C ASN A 411 96.48 -157.86 -121.30
N LYS A 412 96.76 -157.74 -122.62
CA LYS A 412 97.96 -158.40 -123.19
C LYS A 412 98.54 -157.87 -124.51
N MET A 413 98.96 -156.61 -124.54
CA MET A 413 99.83 -156.06 -125.61
C MET A 413 100.89 -155.11 -125.04
N THR A 414 101.55 -155.54 -123.96
CA THR A 414 102.84 -155.01 -123.51
C THR A 414 103.93 -155.41 -124.53
N SER A 415 105.07 -154.72 -124.50
CA SER A 415 106.38 -155.24 -124.97
C SER A 415 106.72 -155.22 -126.47
N ASP A 416 105.74 -155.03 -127.37
CA ASP A 416 105.93 -155.23 -128.82
C ASP A 416 105.63 -153.96 -129.66
N LEU A 417 106.39 -153.59 -130.71
CA LEU A 417 107.68 -154.12 -131.17
C LEU A 417 108.52 -153.03 -131.91
N MET A 418 109.82 -153.02 -131.63
CA MET A 418 110.94 -152.18 -132.08
C MET A 418 111.25 -152.20 -133.61
N ASP A 419 110.41 -152.82 -134.44
CA ASP A 419 110.84 -153.34 -135.76
C ASP A 419 110.52 -152.45 -136.97
N GLN A 420 109.64 -151.45 -136.86
CA GLN A 420 109.16 -150.66 -138.01
C GLN A 420 110.06 -149.49 -138.47
N ILE A 421 111.31 -149.45 -137.99
CA ILE A 421 112.34 -148.50 -138.48
C ILE A 421 112.61 -148.66 -139.99
N THR A 422 112.36 -149.85 -140.55
CA THR A 422 112.56 -150.16 -141.98
C THR A 422 111.57 -149.47 -142.95
N LEU A 423 110.53 -148.78 -142.46
CA LEU A 423 109.57 -148.07 -143.31
C LEU A 423 109.92 -146.58 -143.54
N LEU A 424 110.81 -146.02 -142.71
CA LEU A 424 111.09 -144.58 -142.63
C LEU A 424 111.67 -143.98 -143.93
N GLU A 425 112.40 -144.76 -144.72
CA GLU A 425 113.04 -144.29 -145.96
C GLU A 425 112.05 -143.95 -147.09
N LYS A 426 110.79 -144.41 -147.01
CA LYS A 426 109.74 -144.01 -147.97
C LYS A 426 108.99 -142.74 -147.59
N GLN A 427 109.04 -142.29 -146.34
CA GLN A 427 108.25 -141.14 -145.86
C GLN A 427 108.88 -139.78 -146.16
N GLN A 428 110.21 -139.73 -146.35
CA GLN A 428 110.95 -138.47 -146.57
C GLN A 428 110.42 -137.68 -147.78
N LYS A 429 109.96 -138.37 -148.83
CA LYS A 429 109.49 -137.74 -150.09
C LYS A 429 108.06 -137.19 -150.03
N THR A 430 107.33 -137.47 -148.95
CA THR A 430 105.96 -136.96 -148.74
C THR A 430 105.95 -135.63 -147.99
N LEU A 431 106.88 -135.46 -147.04
CA LEU A 431 106.95 -134.31 -146.12
C LEU A 431 107.27 -132.98 -146.83
N GLU A 432 107.98 -132.99 -147.96
CA GLU A 432 108.29 -131.77 -148.72
C GLU A 432 107.04 -131.06 -149.27
N ASN A 433 105.93 -131.78 -149.48
CA ASN A 433 104.67 -131.20 -149.95
C ASN A 433 103.83 -130.58 -148.82
N GLU A 434 103.96 -131.06 -147.58
CA GLU A 434 103.18 -130.56 -146.43
C GLU A 434 103.65 -129.17 -145.97
N ILE A 435 104.94 -128.88 -146.09
CA ILE A 435 105.55 -127.59 -145.67
C ILE A 435 104.90 -126.39 -146.38
N LYS A 436 104.51 -126.53 -147.65
CA LYS A 436 103.81 -125.46 -148.40
C LYS A 436 102.39 -125.19 -147.88
N GLY A 437 101.73 -126.17 -147.26
CA GLY A 437 100.40 -126.00 -146.66
C GLY A 437 100.42 -125.12 -145.42
N TYR A 438 101.41 -125.30 -144.54
CA TYR A 438 101.50 -124.56 -143.28
C TYR A 438 101.78 -123.06 -143.45
N GLN A 439 102.52 -122.66 -144.50
CA GLN A 439 102.78 -121.24 -144.78
C GLN A 439 101.48 -120.45 -145.08
N ALA A 440 100.49 -121.07 -145.74
CA ALA A 440 99.20 -120.43 -146.02
C ALA A 440 98.32 -120.26 -144.77
N ALA A 441 98.46 -121.15 -143.77
CA ALA A 441 97.71 -121.08 -142.53
C ALA A 441 98.18 -119.91 -141.64
N ALA A 442 99.50 -119.72 -141.51
CA ALA A 442 100.08 -118.64 -140.70
C ALA A 442 99.60 -117.24 -141.13
N GLN A 443 99.45 -117.01 -142.44
CA GLN A 443 99.03 -115.72 -142.98
C GLN A 443 97.57 -115.37 -142.64
N LYS A 444 96.68 -116.37 -142.51
CA LYS A 444 95.31 -116.17 -142.00
C LYS A 444 95.30 -115.80 -140.51
N GLN A 445 96.18 -116.41 -139.72
CA GLN A 445 96.24 -116.18 -138.27
C GLN A 445 96.57 -114.71 -137.94
N SER A 446 97.51 -114.09 -138.68
CA SER A 446 97.90 -112.68 -138.47
C SER A 446 96.77 -111.68 -138.73
N MET A 447 95.90 -111.91 -139.72
CA MET A 447 94.77 -111.01 -139.97
C MET A 447 93.69 -111.07 -138.87
N LEU A 448 93.56 -112.21 -138.18
CA LEU A 448 92.62 -112.36 -137.06
C LEU A 448 93.08 -111.60 -135.81
N MET A 449 94.40 -111.65 -135.52
CA MET A 449 95.05 -110.89 -134.44
C MET A 449 94.73 -109.39 -134.50
N LEU A 450 94.99 -108.76 -135.65
CA LEU A 450 94.80 -107.31 -135.85
C LEU A 450 93.34 -106.85 -135.63
N LYS A 451 92.37 -107.75 -135.85
CA LYS A 451 90.95 -107.46 -135.60
C LYS A 451 90.65 -107.46 -134.09
N ILE A 452 91.14 -108.46 -133.37
CA ILE A 452 90.93 -108.60 -131.91
C ILE A 452 91.59 -107.43 -131.15
N GLU A 453 92.74 -106.94 -131.62
CA GLU A 453 93.40 -105.76 -131.04
C GLU A 453 92.53 -104.50 -131.16
N LYS A 454 91.93 -104.25 -132.33
CA LYS A 454 90.98 -103.13 -132.51
C LYS A 454 89.71 -103.27 -131.68
N ASP A 455 89.16 -104.47 -131.58
CA ASP A 455 87.97 -104.74 -130.78
C ASP A 455 88.26 -104.56 -129.27
N ARG A 456 89.48 -104.87 -128.80
CA ARG A 456 89.93 -104.60 -127.42
C ARG A 456 89.99 -103.10 -127.12
N ASP A 457 90.63 -102.33 -127.98
CA ASP A 457 90.85 -100.89 -127.73
C ASP A 457 89.54 -100.11 -127.74
N ARG A 458 88.60 -100.49 -128.62
CA ARG A 458 87.22 -99.97 -128.62
C ARG A 458 86.49 -100.25 -127.31
N ASN A 459 86.57 -101.48 -126.80
CA ASN A 459 85.94 -101.85 -125.52
C ASN A 459 86.55 -101.09 -124.33
N ALA A 460 87.83 -100.72 -124.39
CA ALA A 460 88.48 -99.91 -123.35
C ALA A 460 87.96 -98.46 -123.35
N GLU A 461 87.78 -97.84 -124.52
CA GLU A 461 87.14 -96.52 -124.63
C GLU A 461 85.68 -96.56 -124.14
N GLU A 462 84.91 -97.59 -124.48
CA GLU A 462 83.52 -97.74 -124.02
C GLU A 462 83.45 -97.91 -122.48
N ALA A 463 84.38 -98.65 -121.86
CA ALA A 463 84.48 -98.79 -120.41
C ALA A 463 84.85 -97.47 -119.70
N GLN A 464 85.82 -96.72 -120.23
CA GLN A 464 86.21 -95.40 -119.71
C GLN A 464 85.02 -94.43 -119.71
N ASN A 465 84.32 -94.32 -120.84
CA ASN A 465 83.13 -93.46 -120.99
C ASN A 465 81.97 -93.85 -120.05
N LEU A 466 81.86 -95.12 -119.66
CA LEU A 466 80.87 -95.57 -118.67
C LEU A 466 81.32 -95.25 -117.23
N SER A 467 82.62 -95.29 -116.95
CA SER A 467 83.18 -94.92 -115.64
C SER A 467 82.96 -93.43 -115.35
N GLU A 468 83.28 -92.55 -116.32
CA GLU A 468 83.09 -91.10 -116.19
C GLU A 468 81.61 -90.72 -115.96
N LYS A 469 80.68 -91.42 -116.64
CA LYS A 469 79.23 -91.28 -116.40
C LYS A 469 78.81 -91.73 -115.01
N LEU A 470 79.43 -92.76 -114.44
CA LEU A 470 79.15 -93.23 -113.08
C LEU A 470 79.67 -92.25 -112.03
N GLU A 471 80.85 -91.66 -112.23
CA GLU A 471 81.37 -90.61 -111.34
C GLU A 471 80.45 -89.39 -111.35
N GLN A 472 80.06 -88.88 -112.53
CA GLN A 472 79.17 -87.72 -112.63
C GLN A 472 77.78 -87.98 -112.00
N MET A 473 77.23 -89.18 -112.17
CA MET A 473 75.97 -89.56 -111.50
C MET A 473 76.10 -89.70 -109.98
N ASN A 474 77.27 -90.09 -109.47
CA ASN A 474 77.54 -90.11 -108.03
C ASN A 474 77.71 -88.71 -107.44
N GLU A 475 78.34 -87.78 -108.17
CA GLU A 475 78.42 -86.36 -107.77
C GLU A 475 77.04 -85.72 -107.72
N ASP A 476 76.19 -85.94 -108.73
CA ASP A 476 74.79 -85.51 -108.74
C ASP A 476 74.00 -86.09 -107.56
N LEU A 477 74.19 -87.39 -107.26
CA LEU A 477 73.51 -88.06 -106.16
C LEU A 477 73.95 -87.51 -104.80
N LEU A 478 75.25 -87.24 -104.61
CA LEU A 478 75.79 -86.59 -103.41
C LEU A 478 75.26 -85.16 -103.25
N TYR A 479 75.21 -84.38 -104.33
CA TYR A 479 74.62 -83.04 -104.34
C TYR A 479 73.13 -83.09 -103.95
N LYS A 480 72.36 -84.06 -104.46
CA LYS A 480 70.95 -84.26 -104.09
C LYS A 480 70.79 -84.72 -102.64
N GLN A 481 71.68 -85.57 -102.11
CA GLN A 481 71.67 -85.93 -100.69
C GLN A 481 71.92 -84.72 -99.79
N ASN A 482 72.88 -83.86 -100.13
CA ASN A 482 73.14 -82.62 -99.38
C ASN A 482 71.94 -81.66 -99.43
N GLN A 483 71.30 -81.47 -100.59
CA GLN A 483 70.05 -80.71 -100.69
C GLN A 483 68.93 -81.28 -99.79
N ILE A 484 68.80 -82.60 -99.69
CA ILE A 484 67.82 -83.26 -98.82
C ILE A 484 68.13 -83.03 -97.33
N ILE A 485 69.41 -83.01 -96.95
CA ILE A 485 69.84 -82.71 -95.57
C ILE A 485 69.48 -81.27 -95.21
N GLU A 486 69.88 -80.29 -96.03
CA GLU A 486 69.54 -78.87 -95.81
C GLU A 486 68.03 -78.63 -95.69
N LEU A 487 67.24 -79.25 -96.57
CA LEU A 487 65.78 -79.12 -96.54
C LEU A 487 65.16 -79.75 -95.29
N ARG A 488 65.73 -80.85 -94.77
CA ARG A 488 65.31 -81.47 -93.51
C ARG A 488 65.69 -80.63 -92.29
N GLU A 489 66.83 -79.94 -92.31
CA GLU A 489 67.20 -79.01 -91.25
C GLU A 489 66.31 -77.77 -91.25
N LYS A 490 66.07 -77.17 -92.43
CA LYS A 490 65.10 -76.07 -92.61
C LYS A 490 63.69 -76.47 -92.16
N LEU A 491 63.24 -77.69 -92.47
CA LEU A 491 61.96 -78.22 -91.99
C LEU A 491 61.91 -78.23 -90.45
N LYS A 492 62.88 -78.87 -89.78
CA LYS A 492 62.96 -78.92 -88.31
C LYS A 492 63.02 -77.52 -87.67
N GLU A 493 63.75 -76.59 -88.29
CA GLU A 493 63.82 -75.20 -87.82
C GLU A 493 62.44 -74.50 -87.92
N THR A 494 61.71 -74.72 -89.03
CA THR A 494 60.34 -74.20 -89.18
C THR A 494 59.33 -74.86 -88.24
N GLU A 495 59.45 -76.16 -87.97
CA GLU A 495 58.63 -76.89 -86.98
C GLU A 495 58.89 -76.36 -85.55
N ALA A 496 60.15 -76.13 -85.19
CA ALA A 496 60.51 -75.54 -83.90
C ALA A 496 59.98 -74.11 -83.75
N ARG A 497 60.07 -73.27 -84.80
CA ARG A 497 59.45 -71.94 -84.83
C ARG A 497 57.93 -72.01 -84.70
N LEU A 498 57.27 -72.92 -85.42
CA LEU A 498 55.82 -73.13 -85.33
C LEU A 498 55.39 -73.47 -83.91
N PHE A 499 56.09 -74.41 -83.25
CA PHE A 499 55.81 -74.80 -81.88
C PHE A 499 56.02 -73.65 -80.88
N GLN A 500 57.10 -72.85 -81.04
CA GLN A 500 57.31 -71.64 -80.25
C GLN A 500 56.16 -70.64 -80.44
N CYS A 501 55.75 -70.36 -81.68
CA CYS A 501 54.63 -69.46 -81.97
C CYS A 501 53.30 -69.97 -81.39
N GLN A 502 53.03 -71.28 -81.43
CA GLN A 502 51.85 -71.89 -80.82
C GLN A 502 51.85 -71.71 -79.30
N ASN A 503 52.96 -72.01 -78.63
CA ASN A 503 53.10 -71.84 -77.18
C ASN A 503 52.94 -70.37 -76.75
N SER A 504 53.56 -69.43 -77.47
CA SER A 504 53.36 -67.99 -77.23
C SER A 504 51.88 -67.57 -77.42
N LEU A 505 51.20 -68.07 -78.45
CA LEU A 505 49.79 -67.78 -78.68
C LEU A 505 48.89 -68.35 -77.56
N GLU A 506 49.19 -69.53 -77.04
CA GLU A 506 48.48 -70.14 -75.91
C GLU A 506 48.71 -69.38 -74.61
N LEU A 507 49.95 -68.96 -74.34
CA LEU A 507 50.28 -68.07 -73.21
C LEU A 507 49.49 -66.75 -73.30
N THR A 508 49.58 -66.03 -74.40
CA THR A 508 48.84 -64.75 -74.58
C THR A 508 47.32 -64.95 -74.53
N ARG A 509 46.78 -66.09 -75.00
CA ARG A 509 45.36 -66.44 -74.81
C ARG A 509 45.01 -66.66 -73.34
N SER A 510 45.88 -67.32 -72.58
CA SER A 510 45.68 -67.55 -71.14
C SER A 510 45.73 -66.24 -70.35
N GLU A 511 46.68 -65.36 -70.65
CA GLU A 511 46.83 -64.01 -70.08
C GLU A 511 45.61 -63.15 -70.39
N ARG A 512 45.17 -63.11 -71.66
CA ARG A 512 43.94 -62.43 -72.08
C ARG A 512 42.72 -62.93 -71.28
N ASN A 513 42.60 -64.24 -71.09
CA ASN A 513 41.50 -64.86 -70.33
C ASN A 513 41.62 -64.63 -68.80
N ILE A 514 42.80 -64.27 -68.28
CA ILE A 514 43.00 -63.80 -66.90
C ILE A 514 42.55 -62.35 -66.81
N PHE A 515 43.12 -61.46 -67.63
CA PHE A 515 42.76 -60.04 -67.64
C PHE A 515 41.27 -59.78 -67.93
N GLU A 516 40.61 -60.61 -68.76
CA GLU A 516 39.17 -60.52 -69.00
C GLU A 516 38.35 -60.86 -67.73
N ARG A 517 38.79 -61.84 -66.92
CA ARG A 517 38.17 -62.15 -65.62
C ARG A 517 38.47 -61.09 -64.57
N ASP A 518 39.68 -60.58 -64.53
CA ASP A 518 40.09 -59.55 -63.58
C ASP A 518 39.35 -58.24 -63.89
N LEU A 519 39.22 -57.86 -65.16
CA LEU A 519 38.40 -56.73 -65.62
C LEU A 519 36.93 -56.88 -65.17
N VAL A 520 36.31 -58.04 -65.41
CA VAL A 520 34.92 -58.31 -64.97
C VAL A 520 34.79 -58.26 -63.44
N THR A 521 35.82 -58.66 -62.70
CA THR A 521 35.84 -58.59 -61.23
C THR A 521 35.96 -57.14 -60.77
N CYS A 522 36.93 -56.37 -61.30
CA CYS A 522 37.05 -54.94 -61.03
C CYS A 522 35.82 -54.12 -61.44
N MET A 523 35.11 -54.50 -62.51
CA MET A 523 33.83 -53.88 -62.88
C MET A 523 32.75 -54.13 -61.82
N ARG A 524 32.60 -55.37 -61.34
CA ARG A 524 31.66 -55.70 -60.25
C ARG A 524 32.03 -54.99 -58.94
N ASP A 525 33.31 -54.94 -58.61
CA ASP A 525 33.80 -54.25 -57.42
C ASP A 525 33.50 -52.74 -57.51
N ASN A 526 33.76 -52.12 -58.66
CA ASN A 526 33.44 -50.72 -58.94
C ASN A 526 31.93 -50.44 -58.81
N ASP A 527 31.07 -51.29 -59.36
CA ASP A 527 29.61 -51.12 -59.21
C ASP A 527 29.16 -51.32 -57.75
N SER A 528 29.75 -52.27 -57.02
CA SER A 528 29.52 -52.40 -55.57
C SER A 528 29.97 -51.16 -54.78
N LEU A 529 31.07 -50.53 -55.17
CA LEU A 529 31.58 -49.30 -54.57
C LEU A 529 30.68 -48.10 -54.91
N LYS A 530 30.14 -48.02 -56.12
CA LYS A 530 29.13 -47.00 -56.50
C LYS A 530 27.85 -47.14 -55.66
N ASP A 531 27.37 -48.35 -55.44
CA ASP A 531 26.15 -48.57 -54.64
C ASP A 531 26.40 -48.34 -53.14
N ARG A 532 27.59 -48.71 -52.62
CA ARG A 532 28.02 -48.28 -51.27
C ARG A 532 28.15 -46.77 -51.16
N LEU A 533 28.68 -46.09 -52.19
CA LEU A 533 28.76 -44.63 -52.24
C LEU A 533 27.37 -43.98 -52.23
N LYS A 534 26.42 -44.43 -53.08
CA LYS A 534 25.02 -43.97 -53.05
C LYS A 534 24.39 -44.15 -51.66
N THR A 535 24.58 -45.32 -51.04
CA THR A 535 24.07 -45.62 -49.70
C THR A 535 24.67 -44.68 -48.65
N SER A 536 25.98 -44.41 -48.75
CA SER A 536 26.68 -43.48 -47.85
C SER A 536 26.25 -42.03 -48.08
N VAL A 537 25.99 -41.60 -49.32
CA VAL A 537 25.47 -40.27 -49.65
C VAL A 537 24.06 -40.10 -49.07
N HIS A 538 23.17 -41.08 -49.26
CA HIS A 538 21.83 -41.05 -48.68
C HIS A 538 21.88 -40.97 -47.15
N SER A 539 22.77 -41.75 -46.51
CA SER A 539 22.99 -41.67 -45.05
C SER A 539 23.53 -40.31 -44.61
N VAL A 540 24.41 -39.67 -45.40
CA VAL A 540 24.92 -38.32 -45.12
C VAL A 540 23.80 -37.28 -45.24
N ASP A 541 22.94 -37.37 -46.24
CA ASP A 541 21.83 -36.43 -46.41
C ASP A 541 20.77 -36.62 -45.32
N GLN A 542 20.47 -37.86 -44.93
CA GLN A 542 19.60 -38.17 -43.78
C GLN A 542 20.16 -37.60 -42.46
N LEU A 543 21.48 -37.68 -42.25
CA LEU A 543 22.15 -37.05 -41.10
C LEU A 543 22.16 -35.51 -41.18
N LYS A 544 22.19 -34.91 -42.37
CA LYS A 544 22.04 -33.45 -42.52
C LYS A 544 20.63 -33.00 -42.15
N ASP A 545 19.60 -33.72 -42.57
CA ASP A 545 18.20 -33.42 -42.25
C ASP A 545 17.93 -33.58 -40.75
N ASP A 546 18.42 -34.66 -40.13
CA ASP A 546 18.37 -34.85 -38.68
C ASP A 546 19.12 -33.73 -37.94
N ASN A 547 20.31 -33.33 -38.40
CA ASN A 547 21.06 -32.23 -37.81
C ASN A 547 20.33 -30.88 -37.95
N ALA A 548 19.73 -30.59 -39.11
CA ALA A 548 18.93 -29.39 -39.32
C ALA A 548 17.69 -29.36 -38.42
N SER A 549 17.03 -30.50 -38.25
CA SER A 549 15.92 -30.68 -37.30
C SER A 549 16.37 -30.43 -35.85
N LYS A 550 17.52 -30.99 -35.43
CA LYS A 550 18.08 -30.79 -34.09
C LYS A 550 18.52 -29.34 -33.85
N VAL A 551 19.08 -28.66 -34.84
CA VAL A 551 19.39 -27.22 -34.77
C VAL A 551 18.11 -26.39 -34.60
N ALA A 552 17.03 -26.73 -35.30
CA ALA A 552 15.74 -26.07 -35.14
C ALA A 552 15.08 -26.33 -33.76
N GLU A 553 15.23 -27.54 -33.20
CA GLU A 553 14.83 -27.86 -31.83
C GLU A 553 15.66 -27.08 -30.79
N LEU A 554 16.99 -27.03 -30.94
CA LEU A 554 17.89 -26.25 -30.08
C LEU A 554 17.57 -24.75 -30.11
N PHE A 555 17.29 -24.18 -31.28
CA PHE A 555 16.89 -22.78 -31.41
C PHE A 555 15.57 -22.48 -30.67
N LYS A 556 14.58 -23.39 -30.78
CA LYS A 556 13.33 -23.30 -30.00
C LYS A 556 13.60 -23.40 -28.50
N ALA A 557 14.46 -24.32 -28.08
CA ALA A 557 14.84 -24.50 -26.68
C ALA A 557 15.52 -23.25 -26.10
N ASN A 558 16.53 -22.68 -26.79
CA ASN A 558 17.16 -21.41 -26.40
C ASN A 558 16.12 -20.29 -26.29
N LYS A 559 15.23 -20.14 -27.27
CA LYS A 559 14.18 -19.11 -27.21
C LYS A 559 13.21 -19.28 -26.04
N THR A 560 12.99 -20.52 -25.56
CA THR A 560 12.26 -20.77 -24.31
C THR A 560 13.09 -20.48 -23.06
N ILE A 561 14.40 -20.76 -23.07
CA ILE A 561 15.32 -20.41 -21.98
C ILE A 561 15.39 -18.89 -21.83
N ASP A 562 15.59 -18.12 -22.90
CA ASP A 562 15.59 -16.65 -22.88
C ASP A 562 14.32 -16.05 -22.27
N LYS A 563 13.16 -16.66 -22.56
CA LYS A 563 11.87 -16.25 -22.00
C LYS A 563 11.79 -16.54 -20.50
N ILE A 564 12.20 -17.75 -20.10
CA ILE A 564 12.24 -18.17 -18.69
C ILE A 564 13.25 -17.33 -17.90
N GLU A 565 14.38 -16.94 -18.48
CA GLU A 565 15.36 -16.07 -17.81
C GLU A 565 14.88 -14.63 -17.66
N LYS A 566 14.15 -14.08 -18.64
CA LYS A 566 13.45 -12.79 -18.49
C LYS A 566 12.38 -12.85 -17.40
N GLU A 567 11.56 -13.90 -17.37
CA GLU A 567 10.54 -14.13 -16.33
C GLU A 567 11.19 -14.28 -14.94
N LYS A 568 12.24 -15.10 -14.81
CA LYS A 568 13.07 -15.26 -13.60
C LYS A 568 13.66 -13.94 -13.13
N GLN A 569 14.16 -13.08 -14.03
CA GLN A 569 14.71 -11.79 -13.66
C GLN A 569 13.61 -10.81 -13.20
N SER A 570 12.45 -10.80 -13.86
CA SER A 570 11.30 -9.98 -13.43
C SER A 570 10.75 -10.41 -12.06
N LEU A 571 10.59 -11.72 -11.83
CA LEU A 571 10.21 -12.29 -10.54
C LEU A 571 11.26 -11.99 -9.45
N LYS A 572 12.55 -11.99 -9.80
CA LYS A 572 13.63 -11.63 -8.87
C LYS A 572 13.53 -10.16 -8.45
N THR A 573 13.25 -9.25 -9.38
CA THR A 573 13.00 -7.82 -9.05
C THR A 573 11.71 -7.63 -8.24
N GLU A 574 10.65 -8.39 -8.53
CA GLU A 574 9.39 -8.32 -7.78
C GLU A 574 9.56 -8.83 -6.34
N VAL A 575 10.25 -9.96 -6.15
CA VAL A 575 10.62 -10.49 -4.81
C VAL A 575 11.48 -9.48 -4.05
N GLN A 576 12.41 -8.79 -4.72
CA GLN A 576 13.26 -7.78 -4.10
C GLN A 576 12.44 -6.55 -3.64
N ASN A 577 11.50 -6.08 -4.47
CA ASN A 577 10.56 -5.01 -4.12
C ASN A 577 9.62 -5.40 -2.96
N ILE A 578 9.08 -6.64 -2.99
CA ILE A 578 8.27 -7.19 -1.89
C ILE A 578 9.10 -7.30 -0.60
N SER A 579 10.38 -7.69 -0.68
CA SER A 579 11.25 -7.73 0.50
C SER A 579 11.50 -6.35 1.10
N ILE A 580 11.69 -5.32 0.26
CA ILE A 580 11.89 -3.94 0.73
C ILE A 580 10.62 -3.40 1.40
N THR A 581 9.45 -3.60 0.78
CA THR A 581 8.16 -3.18 1.38
C THR A 581 7.83 -3.97 2.65
N LEU A 582 8.17 -5.25 2.74
CA LEU A 582 8.06 -6.03 3.97
C LEU A 582 8.99 -5.51 5.08
N GLN A 583 10.20 -5.05 4.73
CA GLN A 583 11.12 -4.46 5.69
C GLN A 583 10.63 -3.09 6.18
N HIS A 584 10.07 -2.26 5.29
CA HIS A 584 9.44 -0.98 5.65
C HIS A 584 8.27 -1.18 6.62
N THR A 585 7.30 -2.02 6.25
CA THR A 585 6.13 -2.32 7.10
C THR A 585 6.49 -2.95 8.45
N LYS A 586 7.58 -3.73 8.53
CA LYS A 586 8.14 -4.19 9.81
C LYS A 586 8.73 -3.07 10.66
N SER A 587 9.37 -2.07 10.05
CA SER A 587 9.86 -0.88 10.78
C SER A 587 8.70 -0.07 11.34
N GLU A 588 7.71 0.25 10.50
CA GLU A 588 6.49 0.97 10.89
C GLU A 588 5.73 0.23 12.01
N LEU A 589 5.62 -1.10 11.92
CA LEU A 589 5.00 -1.92 12.97
C LEU A 589 5.81 -1.84 14.28
N ASN A 590 7.14 -1.88 14.23
CA ASN A 590 7.99 -1.73 15.41
C ASN A 590 7.82 -0.34 16.05
N GLU A 591 7.80 0.72 15.26
CA GLU A 591 7.55 2.09 15.73
C GLU A 591 6.18 2.20 16.40
N LYS A 592 5.13 1.64 15.78
CA LYS A 592 3.78 1.62 16.35
C LYS A 592 3.67 0.74 17.60
N MET A 593 4.43 -0.35 17.70
CA MET A 593 4.53 -1.13 18.94
C MET A 593 5.23 -0.35 20.06
N MET A 594 6.31 0.39 19.76
CA MET A 594 6.98 1.25 20.75
C MET A 594 6.08 2.42 21.19
N GLU A 595 5.37 3.04 20.26
CA GLU A 595 4.40 4.10 20.56
C GLU A 595 3.24 3.57 21.44
N ASN A 596 2.69 2.40 21.13
CA ASN A 596 1.66 1.74 21.92
C ASN A 596 2.18 1.37 23.33
N ALA A 597 3.42 0.86 23.45
CA ALA A 597 4.05 0.62 24.75
C ALA A 597 4.23 1.90 25.56
N ARG A 598 4.59 3.03 24.92
CA ARG A 598 4.69 4.35 25.57
C ARG A 598 3.33 4.84 26.05
N LEU A 599 2.30 4.76 25.21
CA LEU A 599 0.92 5.16 25.54
C LEU A 599 0.36 4.32 26.69
N ASN A 600 0.56 3.00 26.67
CA ASN A 600 0.16 2.13 27.79
C ASN A 600 0.87 2.51 29.10
N LYS A 601 2.17 2.82 29.07
CA LYS A 601 2.90 3.29 30.25
C LYS A 601 2.29 4.57 30.82
N THR A 602 2.03 5.58 29.96
CA THR A 602 1.34 6.81 30.38
C THR A 602 -0.04 6.50 30.95
N LEU A 603 -0.83 5.62 30.33
CA LEU A 603 -2.16 5.23 30.81
C LEU A 603 -2.08 4.52 32.18
N THR A 604 -1.05 3.71 32.45
CA THR A 604 -0.82 3.13 33.79
C THR A 604 -0.38 4.17 34.82
N GLU A 605 0.40 5.17 34.43
CA GLU A 605 0.83 6.27 35.31
C GLU A 605 -0.37 7.17 35.66
N ASP A 606 -1.22 7.48 34.67
CA ASP A 606 -2.46 8.22 34.83
C ASP A 606 -3.47 7.46 35.71
N ALA A 607 -3.65 6.15 35.50
CA ALA A 607 -4.51 5.32 36.35
C ALA A 607 -4.02 5.26 37.81
N ALA A 608 -2.70 5.23 38.03
CA ALA A 608 -2.12 5.33 39.36
C ALA A 608 -2.35 6.72 39.98
N SER A 609 -2.21 7.80 39.18
CA SER A 609 -2.50 9.17 39.61
C SER A 609 -3.96 9.36 40.01
N MET A 610 -4.91 8.85 39.21
CA MET A 610 -6.35 8.86 39.48
C MET A 610 -6.68 8.07 40.75
N THR A 611 -6.01 6.96 41.00
CA THR A 611 -6.16 6.18 42.24
C THR A 611 -5.64 6.95 43.46
N ARG A 612 -4.55 7.71 43.32
CA ARG A 612 -4.01 8.58 44.37
C ARG A 612 -4.95 9.77 44.65
N LEU A 613 -5.46 10.42 43.62
CA LEU A 613 -6.42 11.52 43.73
C LEU A 613 -7.73 11.07 44.39
N LYS A 614 -8.26 9.89 44.05
CA LYS A 614 -9.42 9.29 44.74
C LYS A 614 -9.16 9.11 46.23
N LYS A 615 -8.02 8.52 46.61
CA LYS A 615 -7.65 8.37 48.03
C LYS A 615 -7.52 9.71 48.77
N GLN A 616 -7.02 10.76 48.11
CA GLN A 616 -6.97 12.11 48.68
C GLN A 616 -8.38 12.70 48.85
N LEU A 617 -9.25 12.55 47.85
CA LEU A 617 -10.65 12.98 47.92
C LEU A 617 -11.38 12.27 49.07
N ASP A 618 -11.27 10.95 49.17
CA ASP A 618 -11.85 10.16 50.27
C ASP A 618 -11.32 10.62 51.64
N GLY A 619 -10.01 10.94 51.73
CA GLY A 619 -9.41 11.57 52.91
C GLY A 619 -10.08 12.90 53.29
N THR A 620 -10.19 13.84 52.33
CA THR A 620 -10.85 15.13 52.57
C THR A 620 -12.35 15.00 52.88
N ILE A 621 -13.03 14.00 52.34
CA ILE A 621 -14.43 13.69 52.66
C ILE A 621 -14.53 13.24 54.12
N ASN A 622 -13.66 12.33 54.56
CA ASN A 622 -13.61 11.87 55.95
C ASN A 622 -13.27 13.00 56.93
N GLU A 623 -12.32 13.88 56.60
CA GLU A 623 -12.00 15.07 57.40
C GLU A 623 -13.19 16.03 57.50
N LYS A 624 -13.84 16.33 56.37
CA LYS A 624 -15.05 17.17 56.29
C LYS A 624 -16.21 16.56 57.09
N ASP A 625 -16.40 15.25 57.05
CA ASP A 625 -17.45 14.57 57.83
C ASP A 625 -17.11 14.49 59.33
N LEU A 626 -15.84 14.35 59.71
CA LEU A 626 -15.39 14.49 61.10
C LEU A 626 -15.65 15.91 61.63
N ILE A 627 -15.28 16.95 60.87
CA ILE A 627 -15.53 18.35 61.23
C ILE A 627 -17.04 18.60 61.33
N LYS A 628 -17.85 18.02 60.44
CA LYS A 628 -19.32 18.12 60.49
C LYS A 628 -19.87 17.53 61.79
N VAL A 629 -19.41 16.35 62.21
CA VAL A 629 -19.81 15.71 63.49
C VAL A 629 -19.38 16.55 64.70
N GLN A 630 -18.15 17.08 64.68
CA GLN A 630 -17.67 17.97 65.74
C GLN A 630 -18.50 19.26 65.81
N LEU A 631 -18.86 19.85 64.66
CA LEU A 631 -19.69 21.05 64.59
C LEU A 631 -21.09 20.78 65.14
N THR A 632 -21.73 19.65 64.80
CA THR A 632 -23.04 19.29 65.38
C THR A 632 -22.97 19.11 66.89
N GLN A 633 -21.92 18.45 67.41
CA GLN A 633 -21.71 18.32 68.86
C GLN A 633 -21.52 19.69 69.55
N ARG A 634 -20.81 20.63 68.92
CA ARG A 634 -20.66 22.00 69.46
C ARG A 634 -21.96 22.80 69.40
N VAL A 635 -22.79 22.60 68.37
CA VAL A 635 -24.13 23.22 68.30
C VAL A 635 -25.04 22.66 69.39
N GLU A 636 -25.01 21.34 69.64
CA GLU A 636 -25.73 20.70 70.75
C GLU A 636 -25.25 21.19 72.12
N GLU A 637 -23.93 21.33 72.32
CA GLU A 637 -23.35 21.92 73.53
C GLU A 637 -23.82 23.37 73.75
N ILE A 638 -23.82 24.21 72.71
CA ILE A 638 -24.32 25.59 72.76
C ILE A 638 -25.82 25.62 73.09
N ASN A 639 -26.63 24.74 72.50
CA ASN A 639 -28.06 24.64 72.81
C ASN A 639 -28.29 24.25 74.28
N ASN A 640 -27.61 23.21 74.77
CA ASN A 640 -27.67 22.77 76.17
C ASN A 640 -27.25 23.89 77.15
N LEU A 641 -26.20 24.65 76.82
CA LEU A 641 -25.78 25.81 77.61
C LEU A 641 -26.79 26.96 77.57
N THR A 642 -27.43 27.19 76.42
CA THR A 642 -28.48 28.21 76.24
C THR A 642 -29.74 27.87 77.03
N GLU A 643 -30.17 26.60 77.00
CA GLU A 643 -31.28 26.11 77.82
C GLU A 643 -30.97 26.22 79.32
N LYS A 644 -29.76 25.86 79.74
CA LYS A 644 -29.30 26.04 81.12
C LYS A 644 -29.30 27.51 81.55
N LEU A 645 -28.85 28.42 80.67
CA LEU A 645 -28.87 29.85 80.91
C LEU A 645 -30.31 30.37 81.02
N ASN A 646 -31.22 29.92 80.14
CA ASN A 646 -32.64 30.28 80.20
C ASN A 646 -33.31 29.78 81.51
N MET A 647 -33.01 28.56 81.95
CA MET A 647 -33.49 28.04 83.24
C MET A 647 -32.95 28.85 84.43
N LEU A 648 -31.68 29.24 84.40
CA LEU A 648 -31.07 30.09 85.43
C LEU A 648 -31.67 31.50 85.44
N ASN A 649 -31.91 32.11 84.27
CA ASN A 649 -32.60 33.41 84.17
C ASN A 649 -34.03 33.31 84.72
N MET A 650 -34.80 32.29 84.35
CA MET A 650 -36.14 32.07 84.92
C MET A 650 -36.12 31.86 86.44
N ALA A 651 -35.07 31.24 86.99
CA ALA A 651 -34.89 31.12 88.43
C ALA A 651 -34.52 32.48 89.07
N LEU A 652 -33.67 33.26 88.43
CA LEU A 652 -33.30 34.61 88.84
C LEU A 652 -34.52 35.55 88.83
N ASP A 653 -35.29 35.60 87.75
CA ASP A 653 -36.49 36.44 87.61
C ASP A 653 -37.53 36.12 88.69
N ARG A 654 -37.74 34.83 89.00
CA ARG A 654 -38.59 34.40 90.12
C ARG A 654 -38.02 34.86 91.46
N GLY A 655 -36.71 34.72 91.67
CA GLY A 655 -36.03 35.18 92.89
C GLY A 655 -36.12 36.70 93.07
N GLU A 656 -35.89 37.48 92.01
CA GLU A 656 -36.07 38.93 92.00
C GLU A 656 -37.52 39.34 92.26
N SER A 657 -38.49 38.67 91.62
CA SER A 657 -39.91 38.95 91.88
C SER A 657 -40.29 38.65 93.33
N GLN A 658 -39.83 37.54 93.90
CA GLN A 658 -40.04 37.22 95.32
C GLN A 658 -39.36 38.25 96.23
N TYR A 659 -38.14 38.67 95.91
CA TYR A 659 -37.41 39.69 96.67
C TYR A 659 -38.11 41.06 96.64
N ARG A 660 -38.61 41.49 95.47
CA ARG A 660 -39.43 42.72 95.32
C ARG A 660 -40.69 42.63 96.17
N ASN A 661 -41.43 41.52 96.11
CA ASN A 661 -42.61 41.30 96.95
C ASN A 661 -42.26 41.40 98.45
N ARG A 662 -41.11 40.88 98.90
CA ARG A 662 -40.65 41.03 100.29
C ARG A 662 -40.23 42.46 100.66
N LEU A 663 -39.68 43.22 99.72
CA LEU A 663 -39.44 44.66 99.94
C LEU A 663 -40.75 45.44 100.10
N ASP A 664 -41.78 45.10 99.32
CA ASP A 664 -43.11 45.69 99.45
C ASP A 664 -43.82 45.26 100.74
N ASP A 665 -43.74 43.99 101.15
CA ASP A 665 -44.19 43.53 102.48
C ASP A 665 -43.51 44.35 103.61
N ILE A 666 -42.18 44.51 103.53
CA ILE A 666 -41.41 45.31 104.50
C ILE A 666 -41.84 46.79 104.47
N ARG A 667 -42.18 47.33 103.30
CA ARG A 667 -42.68 48.70 103.16
C ARG A 667 -44.06 48.87 103.80
N LEU A 668 -44.97 47.93 103.55
CA LEU A 668 -46.30 47.89 104.18
C LEU A 668 -46.19 47.76 105.70
N LEU A 669 -45.35 46.85 106.20
CA LEU A 669 -45.09 46.70 107.64
C LEU A 669 -44.47 47.96 108.25
N LYS A 670 -43.58 48.67 107.55
CA LYS A 670 -43.04 49.97 108.01
C LYS A 670 -44.12 51.05 108.08
N ILE A 671 -45.03 51.09 107.11
CA ILE A 671 -46.19 51.99 107.13
C ILE A 671 -47.09 51.65 108.32
N GLU A 672 -47.38 50.37 108.56
CA GLU A 672 -48.24 49.95 109.67
C GLU A 672 -47.59 50.21 111.04
N ILE A 673 -46.28 49.97 111.19
CA ILE A 673 -45.52 50.39 112.39
C ILE A 673 -45.61 51.91 112.58
N SER A 674 -45.59 52.71 111.51
CA SER A 674 -45.77 54.17 111.60
C SER A 674 -47.19 54.55 112.02
N ASN A 675 -48.21 53.88 111.46
CA ASN A 675 -49.62 54.07 111.82
C ASN A 675 -49.85 53.74 113.30
N LEU A 676 -49.42 52.55 113.75
CA LEU A 676 -49.53 52.11 115.15
C LEU A 676 -48.75 53.03 116.11
N ARG A 677 -47.57 53.52 115.72
CA ARG A 677 -46.84 54.54 116.51
C ARG A 677 -47.61 55.86 116.58
N SER A 678 -48.24 56.29 115.49
CA SER A 678 -49.09 57.49 115.46
C SER A 678 -50.33 57.33 116.33
N GLN A 679 -51.06 56.23 116.19
CA GLN A 679 -52.20 55.87 117.03
C GLN A 679 -51.82 55.81 118.51
N ARG A 680 -50.71 55.13 118.85
CA ARG A 680 -50.16 55.12 120.21
C ARG A 680 -49.91 56.54 120.71
N ASN A 681 -49.23 57.39 119.94
CA ASN A 681 -48.95 58.77 120.33
C ASN A 681 -50.22 59.60 120.54
N LEU A 682 -51.25 59.40 119.70
CA LEU A 682 -52.56 60.02 119.86
C LEU A 682 -53.26 59.54 121.15
N LEU A 683 -53.24 58.24 121.43
CA LEU A 683 -53.78 57.66 122.66
C LEU A 683 -53.01 58.13 123.91
N THR A 684 -51.68 58.25 123.85
CA THR A 684 -50.87 58.81 124.94
C THR A 684 -51.21 60.28 125.20
N ARG A 685 -51.42 61.09 124.16
CA ARG A 685 -51.92 62.48 124.31
C ARG A 685 -53.34 62.50 124.87
N GLY A 686 -54.22 61.60 124.42
CA GLY A 686 -55.57 61.45 124.97
C GLY A 686 -55.58 61.07 126.46
N LEU A 687 -54.67 60.20 126.90
CA LEU A 687 -54.47 59.87 128.31
C LEU A 687 -53.95 61.06 129.13
N ALA A 688 -53.02 61.86 128.58
CA ALA A 688 -52.56 63.10 129.22
C ALA A 688 -53.72 64.10 129.38
N ASN A 689 -54.46 64.40 128.31
CA ASN A 689 -55.66 65.24 128.38
C ASN A 689 -56.72 64.69 129.35
N THR A 690 -56.82 63.36 129.51
CA THR A 690 -57.73 62.74 130.50
C THR A 690 -57.24 62.94 131.93
N ALA A 691 -55.93 62.98 132.17
CA ALA A 691 -55.35 63.34 133.46
C ALA A 691 -55.57 64.83 133.78
N ASP A 692 -55.36 65.71 132.80
CA ASP A 692 -55.62 67.15 132.93
C ASP A 692 -57.11 67.41 133.23
N MET A 693 -58.02 66.78 132.48
CA MET A 693 -59.47 66.83 132.74
C MET A 693 -59.84 66.32 134.14
N ARG A 694 -59.19 65.26 134.65
CA ARG A 694 -59.40 64.80 136.04
C ARG A 694 -58.90 65.83 137.05
N GLN A 695 -57.78 66.49 136.79
CA GLN A 695 -57.27 67.56 137.64
C GLN A 695 -58.21 68.78 137.62
N GLU A 696 -58.76 69.14 136.46
CA GLU A 696 -59.76 70.19 136.32
C GLU A 696 -61.08 69.83 137.03
N VAL A 697 -61.56 68.59 136.94
CA VAL A 697 -62.70 68.10 137.74
C VAL A 697 -62.42 68.17 139.24
N LEU A 698 -61.20 67.88 139.71
CA LEU A 698 -60.81 68.05 141.11
C LEU A 698 -60.73 69.53 141.52
N GLN A 699 -60.24 70.40 140.63
CA GLN A 699 -60.20 71.86 140.82
C GLN A 699 -61.62 72.41 140.94
N LEU A 700 -62.52 72.03 140.03
CA LEU A 700 -63.94 72.41 140.03
C LEU A 700 -64.67 71.86 141.26
N ASN A 701 -64.37 70.65 141.73
CA ASN A 701 -64.93 70.13 142.98
C ASN A 701 -64.43 70.90 144.22
N ARG A 702 -63.16 71.35 144.23
CA ARG A 702 -62.63 72.23 145.29
C ARG A 702 -63.34 73.59 145.27
N VAL A 703 -63.50 74.21 144.09
CA VAL A 703 -64.24 75.48 143.94
C VAL A 703 -65.70 75.29 144.34
N LEU A 704 -66.38 74.22 143.90
CA LEU A 704 -67.76 73.92 144.29
C LEU A 704 -67.91 73.75 145.81
N ASN A 705 -66.95 73.11 146.47
CA ASN A 705 -66.96 73.01 147.94
C ASN A 705 -66.66 74.35 148.62
N GLN A 706 -65.79 75.19 148.06
CA GLN A 706 -65.59 76.57 148.54
C GLN A 706 -66.87 77.40 148.39
N GLU A 707 -67.54 77.34 147.25
CA GLU A 707 -68.83 78.02 147.03
C GLU A 707 -69.94 77.46 147.93
N ARG A 708 -69.96 76.15 148.23
CA ARG A 708 -70.86 75.56 149.25
C ARG A 708 -70.57 76.05 150.66
N VAL A 709 -69.30 76.24 151.03
CA VAL A 709 -68.91 76.81 152.33
C VAL A 709 -69.27 78.29 152.40
N LYS A 710 -69.03 79.07 151.33
CA LYS A 710 -69.49 80.46 151.21
C LYS A 710 -71.02 80.56 151.28
N ALA A 711 -71.75 79.67 150.60
CA ALA A 711 -73.21 79.64 150.64
C ALA A 711 -73.72 79.39 152.05
N ARG A 712 -73.13 78.45 152.81
CA ARG A 712 -73.47 78.26 154.24
C ARG A 712 -73.10 79.45 155.10
N ALA A 713 -71.94 80.05 154.90
CA ALA A 713 -71.54 81.26 155.64
C ALA A 713 -72.50 82.42 155.37
N LEU A 714 -72.96 82.58 154.12
CA LEU A 714 -73.99 83.55 153.75
C LEU A 714 -75.38 83.17 154.30
N GLU A 715 -75.73 81.88 154.40
CA GLU A 715 -76.95 81.43 155.10
C GLU A 715 -76.89 81.73 156.62
N GLU A 716 -75.73 81.57 157.26
CA GLU A 716 -75.51 81.93 158.67
C GLU A 716 -75.54 83.46 158.90
N GLU A 717 -74.96 84.24 157.98
CA GLU A 717 -75.10 85.71 157.96
C GLU A 717 -76.56 86.15 157.68
N MET A 718 -77.31 85.42 156.85
CA MET A 718 -78.75 85.67 156.64
C MET A 718 -79.61 85.36 157.88
N LEU A 719 -79.14 84.48 158.78
CA LEU A 719 -79.85 84.06 160.00
C LEU A 719 -79.58 84.96 161.22
N THR A 720 -78.67 85.93 161.15
CA THR A 720 -78.35 86.85 162.25
C THR A 720 -78.63 88.33 161.88
N PRO A 721 -79.77 88.92 162.30
CA PRO A 721 -80.17 90.25 161.84
C PRO A 721 -79.44 91.38 162.58
N MET A 722 -78.45 92.00 161.93
CA MET A 722 -77.78 93.22 162.40
C MET A 722 -77.85 94.33 161.33
N ASN A 723 -78.74 95.31 161.53
CA ASN A 723 -78.91 96.56 160.76
C ASN A 723 -79.35 96.41 159.28
N VAL A 724 -80.64 96.20 158.94
CA VAL A 724 -81.83 97.08 159.11
C VAL A 724 -81.86 98.29 158.15
N HIS A 725 -82.23 98.07 156.89
CA HIS A 725 -83.22 98.87 156.12
C HIS A 725 -83.45 98.28 154.71
N ARG A 726 -84.70 98.29 154.24
CA ARG A 726 -85.13 97.62 153.00
C ARG A 726 -84.97 98.55 151.78
N TRP A 727 -83.89 98.32 151.02
CA TRP A 727 -83.56 98.79 149.64
C TRP A 727 -82.59 99.97 149.46
N ARG A 728 -81.62 99.80 148.54
CA ARG A 728 -80.90 100.89 147.82
C ARG A 728 -80.51 100.44 146.39
N LYS A 729 -80.46 101.38 145.44
CA LYS A 729 -80.33 101.13 143.98
C LYS A 729 -78.89 100.89 143.50
N LEU A 730 -78.76 100.07 142.44
CA LEU A 730 -77.52 99.78 141.70
C LEU A 730 -77.32 100.74 140.52
N THR A 731 -76.07 100.99 140.11
CA THR A 731 -75.71 101.91 139.00
C THR A 731 -74.69 101.32 138.02
N GLY A 732 -74.98 101.42 136.72
CA GLY A 732 -74.06 101.13 135.60
C GLY A 732 -74.62 101.74 134.30
N LYS A 733 -73.75 102.14 133.35
CA LYS A 733 -74.10 102.81 132.08
C LYS A 733 -73.48 102.09 130.88
N ASP A 734 -74.12 102.16 129.72
CA ASP A 734 -73.63 101.66 128.44
C ASP A 734 -72.60 102.61 127.76
N PRO A 735 -71.65 102.07 126.96
CA PRO A 735 -70.59 102.84 126.29
C PRO A 735 -71.01 103.50 124.95
N GLU A 736 -70.28 104.54 124.53
CA GLU A 736 -70.60 105.39 123.38
C GLU A 736 -70.03 104.92 122.03
N LYS A 737 -70.61 105.44 120.93
CA LYS A 737 -70.26 105.11 119.53
C LYS A 737 -68.78 105.24 119.16
N MET A 738 -68.00 106.08 119.86
CA MET A 738 -66.60 106.34 119.49
C MET A 738 -65.72 105.09 119.71
N ASP A 739 -65.94 104.33 120.78
CA ASP A 739 -65.17 103.12 121.09
C ASP A 739 -65.38 102.03 120.04
N LEU A 740 -66.60 101.95 119.48
CA LEU A 740 -66.93 101.06 118.36
C LEU A 740 -66.17 101.45 117.08
N ILE A 741 -66.04 102.74 116.77
CA ILE A 741 -65.30 103.21 115.59
C ILE A 741 -63.80 102.90 115.72
N VAL A 742 -63.21 103.13 116.89
CA VAL A 742 -61.80 102.77 117.17
C VAL A 742 -61.58 101.26 117.01
N LYS A 743 -62.53 100.43 117.46
CA LYS A 743 -62.49 98.97 117.27
C LYS A 743 -62.47 98.60 115.78
N VAL A 744 -63.35 99.19 114.97
CA VAL A 744 -63.44 98.91 113.52
C VAL A 744 -62.16 99.30 112.78
N GLN A 745 -61.63 100.52 113.00
CA GLN A 745 -60.38 100.96 112.36
C GLN A 745 -59.16 100.11 112.75
N THR A 746 -59.15 99.58 113.97
CA THR A 746 -58.08 98.67 114.44
C THR A 746 -58.16 97.31 113.77
N LEU A 747 -59.37 96.79 113.54
CA LEU A 747 -59.60 95.55 112.79
C LEU A 747 -59.26 95.70 111.30
N GLN A 748 -59.65 96.81 110.67
CA GLN A 748 -59.32 97.08 109.26
C GLN A 748 -57.79 97.14 109.01
N ARG A 749 -57.03 97.77 109.91
CA ARG A 749 -55.54 97.77 109.83
C ARG A 749 -54.95 96.37 109.98
N ARG A 750 -55.51 95.53 110.86
CA ARG A 750 -55.05 94.13 111.03
C ARG A 750 -55.34 93.27 109.80
N VAL A 751 -56.50 93.44 109.16
CA VAL A 751 -56.84 92.72 107.90
C VAL A 751 -55.87 93.10 106.78
N LEU A 752 -55.62 94.40 106.56
CA LEU A 752 -54.66 94.86 105.55
C LEU A 752 -53.26 94.28 105.76
N TYR A 753 -52.76 94.26 107.01
CA TYR A 753 -51.46 93.67 107.33
C TYR A 753 -51.40 92.18 106.97
N GLN A 754 -52.44 91.40 107.32
CA GLN A 754 -52.50 89.97 107.01
C GLN A 754 -52.64 89.70 105.51
N SER A 755 -53.37 90.52 104.75
CA SER A 755 -53.45 90.39 103.29
C SER A 755 -52.09 90.60 102.60
N VAL A 756 -51.25 91.52 103.08
CA VAL A 756 -49.88 91.69 102.55
C VAL A 756 -49.02 90.47 102.86
N THR A 757 -49.09 89.92 104.08
CA THR A 757 -48.28 88.74 104.45
C THR A 757 -48.63 87.51 103.63
N VAL A 758 -49.92 87.32 103.30
CA VAL A 758 -50.36 86.22 102.41
C VAL A 758 -49.84 86.42 100.99
N SER A 759 -49.87 87.64 100.44
CA SER A 759 -49.37 87.93 99.10
C SER A 759 -47.85 87.73 98.96
N GLU A 760 -47.08 88.03 100.02
CA GLU A 760 -45.65 87.71 100.07
C GLU A 760 -45.39 86.20 100.09
N GLN A 761 -46.18 85.44 100.85
CA GLN A 761 -46.09 83.98 100.88
C GLN A 761 -46.45 83.35 99.52
N GLU A 762 -47.51 83.82 98.85
CA GLU A 762 -47.89 83.36 97.50
C GLU A 762 -46.77 83.60 96.46
N LYS A 763 -46.03 84.72 96.56
CA LYS A 763 -44.84 84.96 95.71
C LYS A 763 -43.75 83.92 95.96
N THR A 764 -43.40 83.65 97.21
CA THR A 764 -42.36 82.65 97.53
C THR A 764 -42.72 81.24 97.06
N ILE A 765 -44.01 80.87 97.08
CA ILE A 765 -44.50 79.61 96.53
C ILE A 765 -44.32 79.59 95.00
N ASN A 766 -44.79 80.62 94.29
CA ASN A 766 -44.65 80.73 92.84
C ASN A 766 -43.18 80.67 92.36
N GLU A 767 -42.25 81.30 93.10
CA GLU A 767 -40.81 81.22 92.81
C GLU A 767 -40.27 79.79 93.00
N SER A 768 -40.71 79.08 94.04
CA SER A 768 -40.32 77.69 94.29
C SER A 768 -40.86 76.70 93.24
N ASP A 769 -42.10 76.89 92.77
CA ASP A 769 -42.70 76.07 91.71
C ASP A 769 -41.99 76.29 90.37
N LYS A 770 -41.53 77.52 90.09
CA LYS A 770 -40.75 77.83 88.89
C LYS A 770 -39.40 77.13 88.89
N MET A 771 -38.67 77.20 90.00
CA MET A 771 -37.41 76.48 90.20
C MET A 771 -37.60 74.95 90.09
N TYR A 772 -38.72 74.42 90.60
CA TYR A 772 -39.03 72.99 90.46
C TYR A 772 -39.33 72.59 89.01
N GLY A 773 -40.04 73.43 88.25
CA GLY A 773 -40.28 73.26 86.82
C GLY A 773 -38.98 73.21 86.00
N GLU A 774 -38.09 74.18 86.22
CA GLU A 774 -36.77 74.25 85.57
C GLU A 774 -35.90 73.01 85.91
N LEU A 775 -35.89 72.58 87.18
CA LEU A 775 -35.16 71.37 87.59
C LEU A 775 -35.72 70.10 86.94
N LYS A 776 -37.05 70.01 86.81
CA LYS A 776 -37.74 68.87 86.17
C LYS A 776 -37.41 68.81 84.68
N GLU A 777 -37.40 69.94 83.98
CA GLU A 777 -37.08 70.00 82.55
C GLU A 777 -35.61 69.59 82.27
N VAL A 778 -34.68 69.90 83.18
CA VAL A 778 -33.28 69.43 83.11
C VAL A 778 -33.17 67.92 83.36
N VAL A 779 -33.94 67.36 84.30
CA VAL A 779 -33.94 65.92 84.58
C VAL A 779 -34.56 65.10 83.44
N GLU A 780 -35.61 65.60 82.79
CA GLU A 780 -36.20 64.94 81.61
C GLU A 780 -35.27 64.97 80.37
N LYS A 781 -34.40 65.98 80.25
CA LYS A 781 -33.42 66.11 79.17
C LYS A 781 -32.12 65.33 79.38
N LEU A 782 -31.91 64.71 80.55
CA LEU A 782 -30.71 63.90 80.84
C LEU A 782 -30.95 62.40 80.53
N PRO A 783 -30.25 61.81 79.53
CA PRO A 783 -30.43 60.39 79.20
C PRO A 783 -29.94 59.51 80.35
N HIS A 784 -30.86 58.75 80.95
CA HIS A 784 -30.56 57.85 82.05
C HIS A 784 -29.46 56.84 81.65
N HIS A 785 -28.56 56.52 82.59
CA HIS A 785 -27.51 55.49 82.45
C HIS A 785 -27.98 54.24 81.69
N LYS A 786 -29.12 53.67 82.11
CA LYS A 786 -29.69 52.45 81.50
C LYS A 786 -30.11 52.66 80.05
N MET A 787 -30.65 53.82 79.68
CA MET A 787 -30.95 54.17 78.29
C MET A 787 -29.69 54.26 77.44
N LYS A 788 -28.59 54.84 77.95
CA LYS A 788 -27.33 54.95 77.19
C LYS A 788 -26.65 53.59 76.97
N GLU A 789 -26.74 52.70 77.95
CA GLU A 789 -26.25 51.32 77.87
C GLU A 789 -27.12 50.45 76.95
N GLN A 790 -28.44 50.60 77.03
CA GLN A 790 -29.40 49.99 76.09
C GLN A 790 -29.20 50.52 74.66
N LEU A 791 -28.93 51.81 74.47
CA LEU A 791 -28.62 52.37 73.15
C LEU A 791 -27.31 51.81 72.59
N CYS A 792 -26.26 51.67 73.42
CA CYS A 792 -24.98 51.15 72.97
C CYS A 792 -25.03 49.64 72.66
N THR A 793 -25.77 48.86 73.44
CA THR A 793 -26.01 47.43 73.17
C THR A 793 -26.90 47.22 71.95
N THR A 794 -28.00 47.96 71.80
CA THR A 794 -28.84 47.91 70.60
C THR A 794 -28.11 48.41 69.35
N GLN A 795 -27.26 49.45 69.44
CA GLN A 795 -26.45 49.92 68.30
C GLN A 795 -25.37 48.90 67.88
N ARG A 796 -24.76 48.18 68.83
CA ARG A 796 -23.86 47.04 68.52
C ARG A 796 -24.62 45.86 67.91
N ALA A 797 -25.79 45.51 68.45
CA ALA A 797 -26.65 44.49 67.88
C ALA A 797 -27.14 44.87 66.46
N LEU A 798 -27.50 46.14 66.24
CA LEU A 798 -27.93 46.67 64.95
C LEU A 798 -26.79 46.67 63.93
N THR A 799 -25.55 47.02 64.33
CA THR A 799 -24.39 46.94 63.42
C THR A 799 -23.99 45.49 63.12
N ALA A 800 -24.10 44.57 64.08
CA ALA A 800 -23.92 43.13 63.85
C ALA A 800 -25.00 42.56 62.91
N GLN A 801 -26.28 42.88 63.15
CA GLN A 801 -27.40 42.52 62.27
C GLN A 801 -27.26 43.17 60.89
N THR A 802 -26.77 44.41 60.78
CA THR A 802 -26.52 45.08 59.49
C THR A 802 -25.38 44.40 58.72
N LYS A 803 -24.32 43.95 59.40
CA LYS A 803 -23.27 43.14 58.77
C LYS A 803 -23.81 41.78 58.32
N LYS A 804 -24.63 41.11 59.14
CA LYS A 804 -25.28 39.85 58.80
C LYS A 804 -26.28 40.00 57.64
N LEU A 805 -27.06 41.08 57.62
CA LEU A 805 -27.95 41.44 56.52
C LEU A 805 -27.15 41.76 55.25
N LYS A 806 -26.03 42.48 55.32
CA LYS A 806 -25.17 42.70 54.14
C LYS A 806 -24.57 41.39 53.59
N ALA A 807 -24.16 40.48 54.47
CA ALA A 807 -23.70 39.15 54.07
C ALA A 807 -24.83 38.32 53.44
N LEU A 808 -26.00 38.25 54.09
CA LEU A 808 -27.19 37.56 53.57
C LEU A 808 -27.73 38.20 52.29
N SER A 809 -27.67 39.53 52.13
CA SER A 809 -28.04 40.22 50.90
C SER A 809 -27.04 39.93 49.78
N ALA A 810 -25.73 39.79 50.07
CA ALA A 810 -24.76 39.35 49.09
C ALA A 810 -24.98 37.88 48.70
N GLU A 811 -25.27 37.01 49.67
CA GLU A 811 -25.57 35.59 49.46
C GLU A 811 -26.88 35.40 48.67
N ILE A 812 -27.95 36.13 49.01
CA ILE A 812 -29.20 36.19 48.24
C ILE A 812 -28.92 36.71 46.84
N ARG A 813 -28.12 37.77 46.66
CA ARG A 813 -27.81 38.32 45.33
C ARG A 813 -26.99 37.35 44.47
N ILE A 814 -26.08 36.59 45.07
CA ILE A 814 -25.39 35.47 44.40
C ILE A 814 -26.40 34.37 44.06
N LYS A 815 -27.30 34.00 44.97
CA LYS A 815 -28.34 32.99 44.71
C LYS A 815 -29.39 33.44 43.69
N GLU A 816 -29.69 34.72 43.57
CA GLU A 816 -30.51 35.30 42.51
C GLU A 816 -29.78 35.27 41.16
N ILE A 817 -28.46 35.47 41.14
CA ILE A 817 -27.63 35.34 39.93
C ILE A 817 -27.54 33.86 39.51
N ASP A 818 -27.32 32.93 40.45
CA ASP A 818 -27.36 31.48 40.23
C ASP A 818 -28.75 31.03 39.75
N SER A 819 -29.83 31.55 40.35
CA SER A 819 -31.21 31.21 39.96
C SER A 819 -31.54 31.77 38.58
N LYS A 820 -31.09 32.99 38.25
CA LYS A 820 -31.28 33.59 36.92
C LYS A 820 -30.42 32.92 35.86
N SER A 821 -29.21 32.45 36.19
CA SER A 821 -28.40 31.67 35.26
C SER A 821 -29.03 30.31 35.01
N GLN A 822 -29.57 29.65 36.05
CA GLN A 822 -30.35 28.42 35.91
C GLN A 822 -31.68 28.63 35.15
N GLU A 823 -32.39 29.74 35.35
CA GLU A 823 -33.58 30.08 34.56
C GLU A 823 -33.21 30.33 33.09
N CYS A 824 -32.12 31.04 32.80
CA CYS A 824 -31.61 31.19 31.43
C CYS A 824 -31.25 29.84 30.82
N LEU A 825 -30.53 28.97 31.54
CA LEU A 825 -30.15 27.63 31.08
C LEU A 825 -31.38 26.74 30.85
N VAL A 826 -32.40 26.84 31.71
CA VAL A 826 -33.68 26.15 31.57
C VAL A 826 -34.47 26.70 30.37
N ASP A 827 -34.43 28.00 30.10
CA ASP A 827 -35.10 28.60 28.96
C ASP A 827 -34.34 28.38 27.64
N GLU A 828 -33.01 28.26 27.67
CA GLU A 828 -32.17 27.80 26.57
C GLU A 828 -32.44 26.32 26.27
N LEU A 829 -32.56 25.47 27.28
CA LEU A 829 -32.97 24.07 27.13
C LEU A 829 -34.42 23.93 26.67
N LYS A 830 -35.34 24.79 27.11
CA LYS A 830 -36.71 24.84 26.56
C LYS A 830 -36.69 25.32 25.10
N LYS A 831 -35.86 26.30 24.75
CA LYS A 831 -35.70 26.77 23.36
C LYS A 831 -35.09 25.67 22.49
N SER A 832 -34.02 25.00 22.90
CA SER A 832 -33.45 23.88 22.15
C SER A 832 -34.41 22.69 22.04
N LEU A 833 -35.21 22.41 23.07
CA LEU A 833 -36.31 21.44 23.00
C LEU A 833 -37.43 21.89 22.04
N LEU A 834 -37.70 23.20 21.93
CA LEU A 834 -38.68 23.75 21.00
C LEU A 834 -38.17 23.77 19.55
N GLU A 835 -36.89 24.09 19.35
CA GLU A 835 -36.15 24.05 18.08
C GLU A 835 -36.04 22.60 17.58
N THR A 836 -35.53 21.66 18.38
CA THR A 836 -35.50 20.23 18.01
C THR A 836 -36.89 19.66 17.76
N LYS A 837 -37.94 20.15 18.44
CA LYS A 837 -39.34 19.79 18.15
C LYS A 837 -39.86 20.43 16.87
N LYS A 838 -39.46 21.67 16.53
CA LYS A 838 -39.72 22.29 15.22
C LYS A 838 -38.99 21.53 14.12
N GLU A 839 -37.74 21.13 14.33
CA GLU A 839 -36.92 20.34 13.40
C GLU A 839 -37.53 18.96 13.18
N LEU A 840 -37.92 18.21 14.21
CA LEU A 840 -38.65 16.95 14.06
C LEU A 840 -39.99 17.14 13.33
N VAL A 841 -40.70 18.25 13.52
CA VAL A 841 -41.92 18.57 12.75
C VAL A 841 -41.59 18.97 11.30
N LYS A 842 -40.44 19.60 11.06
CA LYS A 842 -39.94 20.00 9.74
C LYS A 842 -39.47 18.77 8.95
N GLU A 843 -38.68 17.90 9.55
CA GLU A 843 -38.25 16.60 9.02
C GLU A 843 -39.45 15.67 8.78
N LYS A 844 -40.47 15.70 9.65
CA LYS A 844 -41.74 14.98 9.43
C LYS A 844 -42.55 15.56 8.27
N ARG A 845 -42.56 16.89 8.10
CA ARG A 845 -43.16 17.57 6.94
C ARG A 845 -42.37 17.32 5.65
N GLU A 846 -41.05 17.21 5.72
CA GLU A 846 -40.17 16.92 4.59
C GLU A 846 -40.26 15.43 4.19
N LYS A 847 -40.39 14.51 5.14
CA LYS A 847 -40.77 13.11 4.88
C LYS A 847 -42.19 12.98 4.30
N GLN A 848 -43.16 13.78 4.75
CA GLN A 848 -44.48 13.83 4.11
C GLN A 848 -44.39 14.39 2.68
N LYS A 849 -43.65 15.47 2.45
CA LYS A 849 -43.40 16.00 1.09
C LYS A 849 -42.69 14.98 0.19
N LEU A 850 -41.68 14.26 0.69
CA LEU A 850 -41.03 13.17 -0.05
C LEU A 850 -42.03 12.06 -0.42
N SER A 851 -42.91 11.69 0.52
CA SER A 851 -43.96 10.71 0.30
C SER A 851 -45.01 11.18 -0.73
N GLU A 852 -45.36 12.47 -0.74
CA GLU A 852 -46.23 13.08 -1.75
C GLU A 852 -45.54 13.21 -3.11
N THR A 853 -44.25 13.55 -3.17
CA THR A 853 -43.50 13.55 -4.44
C THR A 853 -43.31 12.15 -5.02
N MET A 854 -43.14 11.12 -4.18
CA MET A 854 -43.16 9.72 -4.64
C MET A 854 -44.56 9.28 -5.10
N ARG A 855 -45.64 9.85 -4.54
CA ARG A 855 -47.01 9.57 -4.98
C ARG A 855 -47.37 10.25 -6.30
N ASN A 856 -46.78 11.41 -6.58
CA ASN A 856 -47.03 12.20 -7.80
C ASN A 856 -46.15 11.82 -9.01
N ALA A 857 -45.37 10.74 -8.92
CA ALA A 857 -44.52 10.25 -10.01
C ALA A 857 -45.22 9.23 -10.94
N LEU A 858 -46.57 9.14 -10.92
CA LEU A 858 -47.36 8.23 -11.75
C LEU A 858 -48.56 8.95 -12.42
N MET A 859 -48.47 9.07 -13.75
CA MET A 859 -49.52 9.42 -14.74
C MET A 859 -49.95 10.91 -14.89
N PRO A 860 -50.48 11.34 -16.08
CA PRO A 860 -50.31 12.72 -16.56
C PRO A 860 -51.58 13.50 -16.98
N ALA A 861 -51.35 14.79 -17.26
CA ALA A 861 -52.05 15.68 -18.22
C ALA A 861 -53.41 16.35 -17.88
N ASN A 862 -53.55 17.58 -18.43
CA ASN A 862 -54.71 18.49 -18.47
C ASN A 862 -55.20 19.11 -17.13
N GLY A 863 -55.60 20.38 -17.05
CA GLY A 863 -55.52 21.49 -18.03
C GLY A 863 -56.37 22.73 -17.66
N ALA A 864 -55.93 23.91 -18.12
CA ALA A 864 -56.69 25.15 -18.35
C ALA A 864 -57.18 26.09 -17.19
N ARG A 865 -56.76 27.37 -17.32
CA ARG A 865 -57.49 28.66 -17.15
C ARG A 865 -57.93 29.20 -15.76
N ARG A 866 -57.17 30.22 -15.31
CA ARG A 866 -57.50 31.68 -15.18
C ARG A 866 -58.72 32.16 -14.30
N PRO A 867 -58.75 33.45 -13.89
CA PRO A 867 -59.08 33.81 -12.49
C PRO A 867 -60.31 34.74 -12.32
N SER A 868 -60.71 35.05 -11.08
CA SER A 868 -60.99 36.44 -10.59
C SER A 868 -61.53 36.51 -9.14
N THR A 869 -61.44 37.73 -8.62
CA THR A 869 -61.80 38.37 -7.34
C THR A 869 -63.21 38.14 -6.72
N HIS A 870 -63.26 38.04 -5.37
CA HIS A 870 -64.20 38.66 -4.39
C HIS A 870 -65.76 38.60 -4.57
N PRO A 871 -66.60 38.91 -3.55
CA PRO A 871 -66.49 38.75 -2.08
C PRO A 871 -67.79 38.22 -1.38
N SER A 872 -67.76 38.12 -0.04
CA SER A 872 -68.84 38.31 0.98
C SER A 872 -70.29 37.75 0.81
N ASN A 873 -70.70 36.89 1.76
CA ASN A 873 -71.83 37.06 2.72
C ASN A 873 -72.00 35.75 3.52
N VAL A 874 -71.88 35.66 4.86
CA VAL A 874 -72.66 36.26 5.97
C VAL A 874 -74.03 35.57 6.18
N ILE A 875 -74.38 35.35 7.46
CA ILE A 875 -75.61 34.77 8.08
C ILE A 875 -75.48 33.29 8.54
N VAL A 876 -75.92 32.84 9.74
CA VAL A 876 -76.02 33.45 11.10
C VAL A 876 -76.43 32.34 12.12
N VAL A 877 -76.09 32.45 13.42
CA VAL A 877 -76.77 31.79 14.58
C VAL A 877 -76.60 30.23 14.70
N GLN A 878 -76.60 29.56 15.87
CA GLN A 878 -76.96 29.87 17.28
C GLN A 878 -76.02 29.21 18.32
N ARG A 879 -76.07 29.70 19.58
CA ARG A 879 -75.55 29.00 20.79
C ARG A 879 -76.53 27.92 21.30
N ASN A 880 -76.00 26.92 22.00
CA ASN A 880 -76.40 26.43 23.35
C ASN A 880 -75.62 25.11 23.62
N THR A 881 -74.82 24.91 24.69
CA THR A 881 -75.07 24.89 26.15
C THR A 881 -76.00 23.76 26.66
N THR A 882 -75.40 22.65 27.12
CA THR A 882 -75.80 21.72 28.21
C THR A 882 -74.71 20.61 28.24
N SER A 883 -73.94 20.32 29.30
CA SER A 883 -74.20 19.96 30.71
C SER A 883 -74.32 18.45 30.96
N GLY A 884 -73.50 17.91 31.88
CA GLY A 884 -73.54 16.51 32.36
C GLY A 884 -72.66 15.54 31.55
N GLY A 885 -72.05 14.50 32.14
CA GLY A 885 -71.97 14.15 33.57
C GLY A 885 -71.72 12.65 33.82
N TYR A 886 -70.67 12.33 34.59
CA TYR A 886 -70.44 11.08 35.35
C TYR A 886 -70.06 9.73 34.68
N ARG A 887 -69.18 9.03 35.43
CA ARG A 887 -68.94 7.56 35.57
C ARG A 887 -68.22 6.80 34.44
N MET A 888 -66.98 6.34 34.65
CA MET A 888 -66.50 5.20 35.46
C MET A 888 -66.54 3.83 34.76
N MET A 889 -65.58 2.97 35.13
CA MET A 889 -65.35 1.57 34.71
C MET A 889 -64.58 1.43 33.37
N GLY A 890 -63.49 0.64 33.28
CA GLY A 890 -62.77 -0.07 34.35
C GLY A 890 -61.72 -1.07 33.82
N ALA A 891 -60.93 -1.64 34.73
CA ALA A 891 -59.99 -2.77 34.59
C ALA A 891 -58.78 -2.62 33.61
N GLY A 892 -57.58 -3.12 33.93
CA GLY A 892 -57.13 -3.72 35.20
C GLY A 892 -55.75 -4.40 35.11
N TYR A 893 -55.25 -4.84 36.27
CA TYR A 893 -54.05 -5.69 36.52
C TYR A 893 -52.69 -5.04 36.23
N LYS A 894 -51.82 -4.81 37.25
CA LYS A 894 -51.05 -5.75 38.12
C LYS A 894 -49.91 -6.46 37.35
N VAL A 895 -48.69 -6.63 37.89
CA VAL A 895 -48.10 -6.25 39.20
C VAL A 895 -46.57 -6.13 39.05
N SER A 896 -45.92 -5.42 39.96
CA SER A 896 -44.45 -5.26 40.01
C SER A 896 -43.68 -6.55 40.34
N CYS A 897 -42.51 -6.69 39.75
CA CYS A 897 -41.24 -6.89 40.47
C CYS A 897 -40.25 -5.83 39.95
#